data_AF-A0A957F8N0-F1
#
_entry.id   AF-A0A957F8N0-F1
#
_cell.length_a   1.000
_cell.length_b   1.000
_cell.length_c   1.000
_cell.angle_alpha   90.00
_cell.angle_beta   90.00
_cell.angle_gamma   90.00
#
_symmetry.space_group_name_H-M   'P 1'
#
loop_
_entity.id
_entity.type
_entity.pdbx_description
1 polymer ?
#
loop_
_entity_poly.entity_id
_entity_poly.type
_entity_poly.pdbx_seq_one_letter_code
_entity_poly.pdbx_strand_id
1 'polypeptide(L)'
;DIGIAEIENRIPEIDADAGDSLYDPQYNHLTYYLDNALRAQYLFKRDVHYVVQEGQVIIVDDFTGRLMPGRRYSDGLHEAIEAKEGVAVKRETITVATITLQNYFRLYEKLAGMTGTAVTDAEEFDKIYELGVTPLPTNVEYIVKTGSMGLVEQKQKADGAEVIHYVDPSSREPVFFKRTDFPDQVYGTEDAKNHAIVREIKYYHDKGQPVLVGTTSVEHSEVIARMLQREKIAHNVLNAKIHQSEALVVAQAGRKSAVTISTNMAGRGTDILLGGNAEGLAAETLEREMFDRNVLTQLALKLVTEGEAAARETAARSNKLSEHLVDGLLQVRARFDAALVEIEEIQVIGFLAKTLQEPYQVDYNDILTMLRAVRGGRLGEARQFVEQIGKDVALVDEALRLWELYTRYQHVQTDERQLAQFLAEVLFDQHYTARAAVIRAVMADDVAEARQIVDSIPGMEQSVVDRIVEIRRQAKTERKSVWELGGLHVIGSERHESRRIDNQLRGRAARQGDPGSSRFFLSLEDDLMKRFGGERLKNFMSRTNIPDDMPIESGVLDRLIASSQERLEGYNFDMRKNVVEYDDVMNMQRQAIYDERRAILLGEEIDADTKIQEAFAATINELVDNYVVNYRDYVRGEIERAIIAFSTDATDEINLPGVLRQVRRLLPDVVTLDREELEALRSDRLTDRFMRLAYENEENGTNLYQLLQAMGRFLPLLPPVPNLASLAGRKSGQLQARDSARRDYLAHVETLFNDLLAEHIDADRRDKIWREAEAEIDRAFQQFKVEGLSTRNAAGLQLRFRRQAEDAVRELLLESLAALDGDALVVALNDYVQTQQDKWRAQIGDEEYERFQRHLLLSAIDREWRDYLTAMDDLRREIGLEAIGQRDPKVEYKRRSFEMFADMRHNIEKDVAARYFSQIAGHQAFIQKQQAEQAYQVQAQDAGYQVVQRSQGRGVELRRDVPKVGRNDPCPCGSGKKYKQCHMRSDLQKQQAGGNGQATDGTGRKKSRRRRR
;
A
#
# COMPACT_ATOMS: atom_id res chain seq x y z
N ASP A 1 -40.26 4.97 8.87
CA ASP A 1 -41.16 4.90 7.70
C ASP A 1 -40.70 5.63 6.44
N ILE A 2 -39.77 6.61 6.47
CA ILE A 2 -39.47 7.46 5.28
C ILE A 2 -37.94 7.65 5.08
N GLY A 3 -37.16 6.56 5.03
CA GLY A 3 -35.70 6.65 4.88
C GLY A 3 -35.23 6.43 3.45
N ILE A 4 -35.08 5.16 3.07
CA ILE A 4 -34.55 4.73 1.77
C ILE A 4 -35.40 5.27 0.60
N ALA A 5 -36.71 5.39 0.79
CA ALA A 5 -37.65 5.86 -0.22
C ALA A 5 -37.40 7.28 -0.73
N GLU A 6 -37.09 8.19 0.19
CA GLU A 6 -36.86 9.59 -0.15
C GLU A 6 -35.46 9.78 -0.74
N ILE A 7 -34.52 8.91 -0.40
CA ILE A 7 -33.17 8.90 -0.98
C ILE A 7 -33.21 8.35 -2.41
N GLU A 8 -33.91 7.24 -2.65
CA GLU A 8 -34.10 6.68 -4.00
C GLU A 8 -34.81 7.66 -4.93
N ASN A 9 -35.83 8.38 -4.44
CA ASN A 9 -36.51 9.43 -5.21
C ASN A 9 -35.61 10.61 -5.59
N ARG A 10 -34.46 10.77 -4.93
CA ARG A 10 -33.47 11.82 -5.19
C ARG A 10 -32.26 11.33 -5.98
N ILE A 11 -32.15 10.04 -6.26
CA ILE A 11 -31.12 9.48 -7.17
C ILE A 11 -31.10 10.23 -8.53
N PRO A 12 -32.26 10.54 -9.16
CA PRO A 12 -32.27 11.30 -10.41
C PRO A 12 -31.75 12.75 -10.29
N GLU A 13 -31.67 13.31 -9.08
CA GLU A 13 -31.08 14.63 -8.83
C GLU A 13 -29.54 14.59 -8.89
N ILE A 14 -28.94 13.42 -8.65
CA ILE A 14 -27.50 13.19 -8.62
C ILE A 14 -27.00 12.76 -10.00
N ASP A 15 -27.72 11.84 -10.66
CA ASP A 15 -27.44 11.34 -12.00
C ASP A 15 -28.75 11.02 -12.73
N ALA A 16 -28.98 11.69 -13.86
CA ALA A 16 -30.25 11.57 -14.61
C ALA A 16 -30.40 10.25 -15.36
N ASP A 17 -29.30 9.50 -15.53
CA ASP A 17 -29.28 8.18 -16.17
C ASP A 17 -29.35 7.04 -15.13
N ALA A 18 -29.40 7.36 -13.83
CA ALA A 18 -29.48 6.39 -12.76
C ALA A 18 -30.89 5.80 -12.61
N GLY A 19 -30.99 4.47 -12.54
CA GLY A 19 -32.24 3.75 -12.34
C GLY A 19 -32.95 4.04 -11.00
N ASP A 20 -34.10 3.40 -10.78
CA ASP A 20 -35.03 3.70 -9.68
C ASP A 20 -34.63 3.15 -8.29
N SER A 21 -33.44 2.54 -8.11
CA SER A 21 -33.07 1.90 -6.83
C SER A 21 -31.59 1.99 -6.47
N LEU A 22 -31.30 2.17 -5.17
CA LEU A 22 -29.94 2.12 -4.60
C LEU A 22 -29.29 0.72 -4.71
N TYR A 23 -30.10 -0.32 -4.91
CA TYR A 23 -29.66 -1.71 -5.07
C TYR A 23 -29.47 -2.11 -6.53
N ASP A 24 -29.53 -1.16 -7.47
CA ASP A 24 -29.10 -1.40 -8.84
C ASP A 24 -27.59 -1.77 -8.84
N PRO A 25 -27.16 -2.82 -9.55
CA PRO A 25 -25.74 -3.21 -9.63
C PRO A 25 -24.79 -2.06 -9.99
N GLN A 26 -25.27 -1.07 -10.75
CA GLN A 26 -24.50 0.13 -11.09
C GLN A 26 -24.23 1.03 -9.85
N TYR A 27 -25.12 1.05 -8.88
CA TYR A 27 -25.14 1.97 -7.74
C TYR A 27 -25.02 1.31 -6.36
N ASN A 28 -24.92 -0.02 -6.30
CA ASN A 28 -24.81 -0.78 -5.04
C ASN A 28 -23.70 -0.25 -4.10
N HIS A 29 -22.57 0.19 -4.66
CA HIS A 29 -21.46 0.79 -3.89
C HIS A 29 -21.85 2.06 -3.10
N LEU A 30 -22.96 2.74 -3.44
CA LEU A 30 -23.44 3.92 -2.73
C LEU A 30 -24.15 3.61 -1.41
N THR A 31 -24.63 2.37 -1.22
CA THR A 31 -25.33 1.96 0.01
C THR A 31 -24.44 2.08 1.24
N TYR A 32 -23.16 1.70 1.10
CA TYR A 32 -22.12 1.86 2.13
C TYR A 32 -21.95 3.33 2.57
N TYR A 33 -21.87 4.26 1.61
CA TYR A 33 -21.73 5.69 1.93
C TYR A 33 -22.99 6.26 2.60
N LEU A 34 -24.16 5.76 2.21
CA LEU A 34 -25.41 6.16 2.82
C LEU A 34 -25.51 5.72 4.29
N ASP A 35 -25.17 4.46 4.60
CA ASP A 35 -25.20 3.97 5.98
C ASP A 35 -24.26 4.80 6.88
N ASN A 36 -23.04 5.05 6.41
CA ASN A 36 -22.08 5.90 7.11
C ASN A 36 -22.57 7.35 7.29
N ALA A 37 -23.24 7.93 6.29
CA ALA A 37 -23.84 9.24 6.41
C ALA A 37 -24.95 9.28 7.48
N LEU A 38 -25.78 8.23 7.55
CA LEU A 38 -26.85 8.11 8.56
C LEU A 38 -26.26 7.92 9.96
N ARG A 39 -25.26 7.04 10.12
CA ARG A 39 -24.51 6.86 11.38
C ARG A 39 -23.89 8.17 11.84
N ALA A 40 -23.18 8.87 10.96
CA ALA A 40 -22.59 10.18 11.25
C ALA A 40 -23.66 11.20 11.68
N GLN A 41 -24.82 11.22 11.01
CA GLN A 41 -25.90 12.17 11.30
C GLN A 41 -26.57 11.92 12.66
N TYR A 42 -26.91 10.67 12.97
CA TYR A 42 -27.80 10.32 14.07
C TYR A 42 -27.09 9.76 15.32
N LEU A 43 -25.99 9.02 15.16
CA LEU A 43 -25.27 8.41 16.27
C LEU A 43 -24.16 9.32 16.80
N PHE A 44 -23.46 10.04 15.92
CA PHE A 44 -22.31 10.87 16.29
C PHE A 44 -22.68 12.35 16.43
N LYS A 45 -22.57 12.85 17.66
CA LYS A 45 -22.90 14.24 18.02
C LYS A 45 -21.64 15.10 18.18
N ARG A 46 -21.66 16.28 17.55
CA ARG A 46 -20.69 17.36 17.72
C ARG A 46 -20.64 17.82 19.18
N ASP A 47 -19.45 18.16 19.64
CA ASP A 47 -19.11 18.59 21.01
C ASP A 47 -19.32 17.52 22.09
N VAL A 48 -19.62 16.29 21.68
CA VAL A 48 -19.70 15.12 22.57
C VAL A 48 -18.68 14.08 22.14
N HIS A 49 -18.81 13.57 20.91
CA HIS A 49 -17.95 12.50 20.38
C HIS A 49 -16.79 13.06 19.54
N TYR A 50 -16.98 14.24 18.94
CA TYR A 50 -15.96 14.94 18.15
C TYR A 50 -16.17 16.46 18.24
N VAL A 51 -15.11 17.23 18.00
CA VAL A 51 -15.16 18.68 17.80
C VAL A 51 -14.61 19.04 16.42
N VAL A 52 -14.99 20.21 15.92
CA VAL A 52 -14.45 20.75 14.67
C VAL A 52 -13.59 21.97 14.99
N GLN A 53 -12.28 21.88 14.72
CA GLN A 53 -11.32 22.96 14.95
C GLN A 53 -10.40 23.09 13.74
N GLU A 54 -10.08 24.32 13.34
CA GLU A 54 -9.18 24.63 12.20
C GLU A 54 -9.56 23.91 10.89
N GLY A 55 -10.86 23.65 10.68
CA GLY A 55 -11.34 22.90 9.52
C GLY A 55 -10.95 21.42 9.55
N GLN A 56 -10.81 20.81 10.73
CA GLN A 56 -10.59 19.38 10.93
C GLN A 56 -11.54 18.83 12.00
N VAL A 57 -11.99 17.58 11.80
CA VAL A 57 -12.73 16.82 12.81
C VAL A 57 -11.71 16.19 13.76
N ILE A 58 -11.85 16.45 15.06
CA ILE A 58 -10.99 15.92 16.11
C ILE A 58 -11.86 15.10 17.07
N ILE A 59 -11.50 13.84 17.27
CA ILE A 59 -12.25 12.93 18.16
C ILE A 59 -12.08 13.37 19.61
N VAL A 60 -13.16 13.29 20.39
CA VAL A 60 -13.16 13.47 21.84
C VAL A 60 -13.15 12.09 22.48
N ASP A 61 -12.26 11.84 23.43
CA ASP A 61 -12.26 10.62 24.23
C ASP A 61 -13.45 10.60 25.19
N ASP A 62 -14.32 9.59 25.07
CA ASP A 62 -15.54 9.43 25.88
C ASP A 62 -15.26 9.32 27.39
N PHE A 63 -14.07 8.87 27.80
CA PHE A 63 -13.70 8.70 29.20
C PHE A 63 -13.00 9.92 29.79
N THR A 64 -12.13 10.57 29.02
CA THR A 64 -11.28 11.66 29.53
C THR A 64 -11.71 13.05 29.08
N GLY A 65 -12.59 13.14 28.08
CA GLY A 65 -12.98 14.40 27.42
C GLY A 65 -11.84 15.07 26.66
N ARG A 66 -10.70 14.39 26.51
CA ARG A 66 -9.51 14.94 25.83
C ARG A 66 -9.69 14.87 24.32
N LEU A 67 -9.21 15.91 23.65
CA LEU A 67 -9.12 15.96 22.20
C LEU A 67 -8.02 15.01 21.73
N MET A 68 -8.31 14.17 20.73
CA MET A 68 -7.39 13.20 20.13
C MET A 68 -7.02 13.62 18.70
N PRO A 69 -6.16 14.66 18.52
CA PRO A 69 -5.74 15.10 17.20
C PRO A 69 -4.97 14.00 16.46
N GLY A 70 -5.25 13.85 15.17
CA GLY A 70 -4.63 12.83 14.31
C GLY A 70 -5.28 11.45 14.35
N ARG A 71 -6.25 11.20 15.24
CA ARG A 71 -7.08 9.98 15.19
C ARG A 71 -8.31 10.20 14.32
N ARG A 72 -8.67 9.17 13.54
CA ARG A 72 -9.84 9.16 12.65
C ARG A 72 -10.72 7.96 12.97
N TYR A 73 -12.02 8.10 12.72
CA TYR A 73 -12.93 6.95 12.75
C TYR A 73 -12.68 6.11 11.50
N SER A 74 -12.82 4.79 11.61
CA SER A 74 -12.59 3.85 10.52
C SER A 74 -13.81 3.78 9.58
N ASP A 75 -13.63 3.06 8.46
CA ASP A 75 -14.73 2.58 7.60
C ASP A 75 -15.62 3.71 7.06
N GLY A 76 -15.00 4.77 6.55
CA GLY A 76 -15.70 5.88 5.88
C GLY A 76 -16.52 6.78 6.81
N LEU A 77 -16.64 6.43 8.09
CA LEU A 77 -17.42 7.19 9.07
C LEU A 77 -16.79 8.55 9.38
N HIS A 78 -15.46 8.64 9.42
CA HIS A 78 -14.80 9.92 9.65
C HIS A 78 -14.98 10.86 8.46
N GLU A 79 -14.91 10.32 7.25
CA GLU A 79 -15.22 11.01 6.01
C GLU A 79 -16.69 11.47 5.97
N ALA A 80 -17.61 10.63 6.44
CA ALA A 80 -19.02 10.98 6.56
C ALA A 80 -19.26 12.10 7.59
N ILE A 81 -18.52 12.11 8.72
CA ILE A 81 -18.57 13.21 9.70
C ILE A 81 -17.92 14.48 9.14
N GLU A 82 -16.80 14.37 8.43
CA GLU A 82 -16.18 15.50 7.72
C GLU A 82 -17.16 16.11 6.71
N ALA A 83 -17.84 15.25 5.92
CA ALA A 83 -18.87 15.67 4.97
C ALA A 83 -20.07 16.34 5.65
N LYS A 84 -20.56 15.74 6.75
CA LYS A 84 -21.66 16.27 7.58
C LYS A 84 -21.36 17.68 8.09
N GLU A 85 -20.12 17.92 8.55
CA GLU A 85 -19.72 19.19 9.14
C GLU A 85 -19.19 20.22 8.12
N GLY A 86 -19.21 19.88 6.82
CA GLY A 86 -18.72 20.75 5.76
C GLY A 86 -17.20 20.94 5.76
N VAL A 87 -16.47 20.00 6.34
CA VAL A 87 -15.01 19.94 6.37
C VAL A 87 -14.50 19.32 5.06
N ALA A 88 -13.29 19.70 4.63
CA ALA A 88 -12.66 19.08 3.46
C ALA A 88 -12.43 17.58 3.70
N VAL A 89 -13.24 16.74 3.05
CA VAL A 89 -13.20 15.28 3.18
C VAL A 89 -11.89 14.75 2.64
N LYS A 90 -11.11 14.08 3.50
CA LYS A 90 -9.89 13.40 3.07
C LYS A 90 -10.24 12.03 2.47
N ARG A 91 -9.34 11.44 1.70
CA ARG A 91 -9.59 10.10 1.12
C ARG A 91 -9.70 9.06 2.24
N GLU A 92 -10.68 8.19 2.10
CA GLU A 92 -10.91 7.04 2.99
C GLU A 92 -9.70 6.10 3.00
N THR A 93 -9.43 5.53 4.18
CA THR A 93 -8.43 4.46 4.33
C THR A 93 -9.18 3.14 4.45
N ILE A 94 -9.11 2.33 3.40
CA ILE A 94 -9.73 1.00 3.32
C ILE A 94 -8.65 -0.08 3.42
N THR A 95 -8.97 -1.22 4.05
CA THR A 95 -8.07 -2.38 4.10
C THR A 95 -8.00 -3.03 2.73
N VAL A 96 -6.91 -2.80 1.99
CA VAL A 96 -6.68 -3.44 0.67
C VAL A 96 -5.91 -4.76 0.80
N ALA A 97 -5.07 -4.85 1.82
CA ALA A 97 -4.32 -6.05 2.17
C ALA A 97 -3.93 -6.00 3.65
N THR A 98 -3.90 -7.17 4.30
CA THR A 98 -3.39 -7.33 5.65
C THR A 98 -2.70 -8.68 5.74
N ILE A 99 -1.65 -8.78 6.55
CA ILE A 99 -1.02 -10.04 6.94
C ILE A 99 -0.42 -9.88 8.33
N THR A 100 -0.58 -10.88 9.19
CA THR A 100 0.12 -10.89 10.48
C THR A 100 1.61 -11.18 10.28
N LEU A 101 2.46 -10.71 11.20
CA LEU A 101 3.89 -11.05 11.14
C LEU A 101 4.12 -12.56 11.18
N GLN A 102 3.28 -13.28 11.94
CA GLN A 102 3.32 -14.73 12.07
C GLN A 102 3.13 -15.40 10.71
N ASN A 103 1.99 -15.13 10.05
CA ASN A 103 1.70 -15.72 8.75
C ASN A 103 2.63 -15.20 7.65
N TYR A 104 3.12 -13.96 7.74
CA TYR A 104 4.13 -13.45 6.82
C TYR A 104 5.44 -14.26 6.88
N PHE A 105 5.98 -14.52 8.08
CA PHE A 105 7.20 -15.32 8.20
C PHE A 105 6.99 -16.79 7.85
N ARG A 106 5.78 -17.34 8.01
CA ARG A 106 5.43 -18.69 7.55
C ARG A 106 5.46 -18.86 6.02
N LEU A 107 5.42 -17.76 5.24
CA LEU A 107 5.56 -17.83 3.79
C LEU A 107 6.99 -18.21 3.34
N TYR A 108 7.99 -18.05 4.20
CA TYR A 108 9.37 -18.40 3.88
C TYR A 108 9.57 -19.90 3.93
N GLU A 109 10.08 -20.48 2.84
CA GLU A 109 10.43 -21.91 2.77
C GLU A 109 11.42 -22.32 3.87
N LYS A 110 12.35 -21.42 4.20
CA LYS A 110 13.31 -21.60 5.30
C LYS A 110 13.29 -20.40 6.22
N LEU A 111 12.84 -20.63 7.45
CA LEU A 111 12.83 -19.63 8.51
C LEU A 111 13.91 -19.97 9.56
N ALA A 112 14.68 -18.95 9.96
CA ALA A 112 15.65 -19.06 11.03
C ALA A 112 15.75 -17.72 11.77
N GLY A 113 16.10 -17.77 13.06
CA GLY A 113 16.22 -16.57 13.89
C GLY A 113 17.33 -16.70 14.91
N MET A 114 17.87 -15.55 15.34
CA MET A 114 18.86 -15.48 16.40
C MET A 114 18.44 -14.45 17.44
N THR A 115 18.58 -14.81 18.71
CA THR A 115 18.30 -13.91 19.84
C THR A 115 18.97 -14.45 21.10
N GLY A 116 19.37 -13.56 22.01
CA GLY A 116 19.98 -13.96 23.28
C GLY A 116 19.01 -14.55 24.30
N THR A 117 17.69 -14.50 24.06
CA THR A 117 16.67 -14.80 25.08
C THR A 117 15.47 -15.58 24.52
N ALA A 118 15.67 -16.54 23.59
CA ALA A 118 14.56 -17.31 23.00
C ALA A 118 14.07 -18.48 23.86
N VAL A 119 14.89 -18.97 24.79
CA VAL A 119 14.61 -20.24 25.51
C VAL A 119 13.29 -20.20 26.30
N THR A 120 12.93 -19.04 26.85
CA THR A 120 11.67 -18.85 27.60
C THR A 120 10.44 -19.02 26.74
N ASP A 121 10.56 -18.70 25.44
CA ASP A 121 9.44 -18.64 24.50
C ASP A 121 9.53 -19.79 23.48
N ALA A 122 10.33 -20.83 23.78
CA ALA A 122 10.60 -21.93 22.86
C ALA A 122 9.33 -22.68 22.43
N GLU A 123 8.37 -22.84 23.35
CA GLU A 123 7.07 -23.45 23.04
C GLU A 123 6.23 -22.57 22.10
N GLU A 124 6.32 -21.23 22.21
CA GLU A 124 5.65 -20.31 21.28
C GLU A 124 6.29 -20.38 19.89
N PHE A 125 7.63 -20.44 19.80
CA PHE A 125 8.34 -20.59 18.54
C PHE A 125 8.02 -21.90 17.82
N ASP A 126 7.95 -23.00 18.58
CA ASP A 126 7.59 -24.31 18.04
C ASP A 126 6.12 -24.32 17.55
N LYS A 127 5.17 -23.87 18.37
CA LYS A 127 3.74 -23.90 18.00
C LYS A 127 3.36 -22.95 16.87
N ILE A 128 3.97 -21.76 16.82
CA ILE A 128 3.61 -20.75 15.82
C ILE A 128 4.44 -20.92 14.56
N TYR A 129 5.74 -21.16 14.66
CA TYR A 129 6.65 -21.11 13.51
C TYR A 129 7.30 -22.45 13.18
N GLU A 130 6.99 -23.52 13.93
CA GLU A 130 7.68 -24.82 13.81
C GLU A 130 9.20 -24.69 13.98
N LEU A 131 9.62 -23.72 14.81
CA LEU A 131 11.02 -23.41 15.07
C LEU A 131 11.51 -23.97 16.39
N GLY A 132 12.46 -24.90 16.31
CA GLY A 132 13.22 -25.36 17.46
C GLY A 132 14.18 -24.28 17.99
N VAL A 133 14.26 -24.14 19.31
CA VAL A 133 15.19 -23.21 19.98
C VAL A 133 16.36 -23.98 20.59
N THR A 134 17.56 -23.74 20.08
CA THR A 134 18.80 -24.34 20.60
C THR A 134 19.64 -23.28 21.32
N PRO A 135 19.85 -23.39 22.65
CA PRO A 135 20.74 -22.49 23.36
C PRO A 135 22.20 -22.79 22.99
N LEU A 136 22.87 -21.83 22.35
CA LEU A 136 24.29 -21.92 22.07
C LEU A 136 25.11 -21.46 23.28
N PRO A 137 26.20 -22.16 23.64
CA PRO A 137 27.09 -21.70 24.71
C PRO A 137 27.72 -20.36 24.32
N THR A 138 27.94 -19.49 25.30
CA THR A 138 28.72 -18.27 25.05
C THR A 138 30.18 -18.65 24.74
N ASN A 139 30.92 -17.75 24.08
CA ASN A 139 32.33 -17.98 23.76
C ASN A 139 33.16 -18.35 25.01
N VAL A 140 32.94 -17.66 26.13
CA VAL A 140 33.62 -17.92 27.41
C VAL A 140 33.23 -19.29 27.97
N GLU A 141 31.94 -19.62 28.00
CA GLU A 141 31.48 -20.94 28.46
C GLU A 141 32.04 -22.07 27.61
N TYR A 142 32.17 -21.88 26.30
CA TYR A 142 32.76 -22.85 25.39
C TYR A 142 34.25 -23.07 25.69
N ILE A 143 35.03 -22.00 25.87
CA ILE A 143 36.46 -22.08 26.24
C ILE A 143 36.63 -22.86 27.56
N VAL A 144 35.81 -22.56 28.56
CA VAL A 144 35.87 -23.22 29.87
C VAL A 144 35.45 -24.69 29.77
N LYS A 145 34.34 -25.00 29.08
CA LYS A 145 33.85 -26.40 28.92
C LYS A 145 34.79 -27.29 28.13
N THR A 146 35.45 -26.75 27.10
CA THR A 146 36.41 -27.50 26.27
C THR A 146 37.78 -27.62 26.91
N GLY A 147 38.05 -26.87 28.00
CA GLY A 147 39.34 -26.86 28.68
C GLY A 147 40.47 -26.23 27.86
N SER A 148 40.16 -25.52 26.76
CA SER A 148 41.14 -25.01 25.81
C SER A 148 42.11 -23.97 26.41
N MET A 149 41.75 -23.33 27.53
CA MET A 149 42.62 -22.42 28.30
C MET A 149 42.92 -22.90 29.73
N GLY A 150 42.49 -24.11 30.14
CA GLY A 150 42.75 -24.64 31.48
C GLY A 150 42.20 -23.80 32.65
N LEU A 151 41.23 -22.92 32.40
CA LEU A 151 40.65 -22.01 33.40
C LEU A 151 39.80 -22.76 34.42
N VAL A 152 39.83 -22.30 35.67
CA VAL A 152 39.05 -22.86 36.78
C VAL A 152 38.04 -21.84 37.28
N GLU A 153 36.85 -22.32 37.65
CA GLU A 153 35.79 -21.49 38.23
C GLU A 153 36.06 -21.22 39.71
N GLN A 154 36.09 -19.94 40.10
CA GLN A 154 36.19 -19.48 41.47
C GLN A 154 34.93 -18.69 41.85
N LYS A 155 34.30 -19.08 42.97
CA LYS A 155 33.11 -18.42 43.51
C LYS A 155 33.45 -17.58 44.73
N GLN A 156 32.93 -16.35 44.76
CA GLN A 156 32.96 -15.46 45.91
C GLN A 156 31.55 -14.92 46.19
N LYS A 157 31.31 -14.40 47.40
CA LYS A 157 30.04 -13.71 47.73
C LYS A 157 30.30 -12.22 47.92
N ALA A 158 29.50 -11.38 47.27
CA ALA A 158 29.52 -9.92 47.44
C ALA A 158 28.07 -9.39 47.42
N ASP A 159 27.70 -8.55 48.41
CA ASP A 159 26.36 -7.95 48.56
C ASP A 159 25.19 -8.92 48.30
N GLY A 160 25.25 -10.11 48.92
CA GLY A 160 24.21 -11.14 48.80
C GLY A 160 24.18 -11.93 47.48
N ALA A 161 25.01 -11.57 46.49
CA ALA A 161 25.12 -12.26 45.21
C ALA A 161 26.38 -13.15 45.12
N GLU A 162 26.30 -14.24 44.36
CA GLU A 162 27.47 -15.05 44.00
C GLU A 162 28.20 -14.41 42.81
N VAL A 163 29.46 -14.02 43.04
CA VAL A 163 30.36 -13.51 42.02
C VAL A 163 31.22 -14.67 41.53
N ILE A 164 31.18 -14.94 40.23
CA ILE A 164 31.88 -16.06 39.60
C ILE A 164 32.95 -15.53 38.66
N HIS A 165 34.19 -15.95 38.87
CA HIS A 165 35.35 -15.60 38.05
C HIS A 165 35.98 -16.87 37.47
N TYR A 166 36.44 -16.80 36.22
CA TYR A 166 37.25 -17.82 35.59
C TYR A 166 38.71 -17.40 35.68
N VAL A 167 39.50 -18.13 36.46
CA VAL A 167 40.90 -17.81 36.78
C VAL A 167 41.85 -18.79 36.09
N ASP A 168 43.02 -18.30 35.71
CA ASP A 168 44.14 -19.16 35.34
C ASP A 168 44.78 -19.74 36.62
N PRO A 169 44.89 -21.07 36.77
CA PRO A 169 45.51 -21.69 37.95
C PRO A 169 46.95 -21.23 38.24
N SER A 170 47.70 -20.83 37.22
CA SER A 170 49.10 -20.42 37.33
C SER A 170 49.25 -18.99 37.82
N SER A 171 48.46 -18.04 37.29
CA SER A 171 48.54 -16.62 37.70
C SER A 171 47.63 -16.29 38.89
N ARG A 172 46.55 -17.07 39.09
CA ARG A 172 45.42 -16.78 40.00
C ARG A 172 44.70 -15.45 39.71
N GLU A 173 44.93 -14.86 38.55
CA GLU A 173 44.25 -13.65 38.12
C GLU A 173 42.95 -14.01 37.36
N PRO A 174 41.87 -13.24 37.56
CA PRO A 174 40.61 -13.45 36.84
C PRO A 174 40.78 -13.06 35.36
N VAL A 175 40.51 -14.02 34.47
CA VAL A 175 40.59 -13.85 33.01
C VAL A 175 39.22 -13.47 32.45
N PHE A 176 38.16 -14.15 32.89
CA PHE A 176 36.78 -13.85 32.51
C PHE A 176 35.87 -13.77 33.74
N PHE A 177 34.77 -13.04 33.59
CA PHE A 177 33.77 -12.82 34.63
C PHE A 177 32.42 -13.30 34.14
N LYS A 178 31.66 -13.93 35.03
CA LYS A 178 30.22 -14.09 34.85
C LYS A 178 29.53 -12.84 35.41
N ARG A 179 28.49 -12.37 34.71
CA ARG A 179 27.68 -11.23 35.18
C ARG A 179 27.19 -11.47 36.61
N THR A 180 27.32 -10.46 37.45
CA THR A 180 26.80 -10.50 38.82
C THR A 180 25.41 -9.88 38.86
N ASP A 181 24.38 -10.70 39.06
CA ASP A 181 23.01 -10.24 39.18
C ASP A 181 22.65 -10.10 40.66
N PHE A 182 22.56 -8.85 41.15
CA PHE A 182 22.15 -8.58 42.52
C PHE A 182 20.65 -8.84 42.71
N PRO A 183 20.23 -9.21 43.95
CA PRO A 183 18.81 -9.28 44.29
C PRO A 183 18.09 -7.97 44.03
N ASP A 184 16.80 -8.07 43.72
CA ASP A 184 15.94 -6.90 43.51
C ASP A 184 15.73 -6.16 44.85
N GLN A 185 15.68 -4.83 44.80
CA GLN A 185 15.32 -4.01 45.96
C GLN A 185 13.91 -3.45 45.79
N VAL A 186 13.01 -3.80 46.71
CA VAL A 186 11.62 -3.36 46.66
C VAL A 186 11.35 -2.28 47.70
N TYR A 187 10.67 -1.19 47.32
CA TYR A 187 10.34 -0.05 48.16
C TYR A 187 8.83 0.14 48.26
N GLY A 188 8.38 0.82 49.33
CA GLY A 188 6.96 1.10 49.54
C GLY A 188 6.37 2.09 48.53
N THR A 189 7.15 3.13 48.19
CA THR A 189 6.71 4.24 47.31
C THR A 189 7.66 4.43 46.13
N GLU A 190 7.13 5.00 45.04
CA GLU A 190 7.93 5.31 43.86
C GLU A 190 9.01 6.37 44.14
N ASP A 191 8.74 7.33 45.02
CA ASP A 191 9.70 8.37 45.40
C ASP A 191 10.91 7.77 46.15
N ALA A 192 10.68 6.86 47.11
CA ALA A 192 11.76 6.17 47.81
C ALA A 192 12.62 5.33 46.87
N LYS A 193 11.99 4.61 45.94
CA LYS A 193 12.64 3.86 44.85
C LYS A 193 13.55 4.78 44.02
N ASN A 194 13.02 5.92 43.55
CA ASN A 194 13.76 6.86 42.71
C ASN A 194 14.96 7.47 43.43
N HIS A 195 14.83 7.81 44.72
CA HIS A 195 15.95 8.26 45.53
C HIS A 195 17.01 7.16 45.71
N ALA A 196 16.61 5.89 45.87
CA ALA A 196 17.55 4.78 45.96
C ALA A 196 18.33 4.55 44.66
N ILE A 197 17.64 4.61 43.51
CA ILE A 197 18.27 4.55 42.18
C ILE A 197 19.33 5.65 42.03
N VAL A 198 18.99 6.90 42.36
CA VAL A 198 19.93 8.04 42.25
C VAL A 198 21.12 7.87 43.19
N ARG A 199 20.91 7.36 44.41
CA ARG A 199 22.02 7.05 45.35
C ARG A 199 22.96 6.00 44.78
N GLU A 200 22.45 4.96 44.14
CA GLU A 200 23.28 3.93 43.52
C GLU A 200 24.03 4.45 42.28
N ILE A 201 23.36 5.22 41.40
CA ILE A 201 24.01 5.87 40.27
C ILE A 201 25.17 6.73 40.75
N LYS A 202 24.94 7.56 41.78
CA LYS A 202 25.96 8.42 42.37
C LYS A 202 27.14 7.62 42.92
N TYR A 203 26.88 6.56 43.67
CA TYR A 203 27.92 5.69 44.22
C TYR A 203 28.84 5.11 43.14
N TYR A 204 28.28 4.60 42.05
CA TYR A 204 29.06 4.02 40.95
C TYR A 204 29.72 5.08 40.07
N HIS A 205 29.04 6.19 39.80
CA HIS A 205 29.59 7.34 39.08
C HIS A 205 30.81 7.92 39.80
N ASP A 206 30.74 8.10 41.13
CA ASP A 206 31.82 8.67 41.94
C ASP A 206 33.05 7.74 42.00
N LYS A 207 32.84 6.41 41.90
CA LYS A 207 33.93 5.43 41.69
C LYS A 207 34.50 5.45 40.28
N GLY A 208 33.79 6.05 39.33
CA GLY A 208 34.13 6.07 37.90
C GLY A 208 33.59 4.89 37.09
N GLN A 209 32.72 4.06 37.68
CA GLN A 209 32.12 2.93 36.99
C GLN A 209 30.95 3.40 36.09
N PRO A 210 30.85 2.97 34.83
CA PRO A 210 29.73 3.33 33.96
C PRO A 210 28.42 2.70 34.41
N VAL A 211 27.33 3.45 34.27
CA VAL A 211 25.98 3.05 34.67
C VAL A 211 24.99 3.19 33.51
N LEU A 212 24.23 2.13 33.25
CA LEU A 212 23.09 2.14 32.35
C LEU A 212 21.80 1.97 33.16
N VAL A 213 20.88 2.93 33.08
CA VAL A 213 19.58 2.88 33.73
C VAL A 213 18.50 2.56 32.70
N GLY A 214 17.78 1.47 32.89
CA GLY A 214 16.61 1.12 32.07
C GLY A 214 15.31 1.55 32.76
N THR A 215 14.47 2.28 32.06
CA THR A 215 13.12 2.69 32.49
C THR A 215 12.06 2.12 31.57
N THR A 216 10.80 2.09 31.98
CA THR A 216 9.66 1.60 31.17
C THR A 216 8.96 2.72 30.40
N SER A 217 9.12 3.97 30.84
CA SER A 217 8.43 5.13 30.27
C SER A 217 9.34 6.35 30.12
N VAL A 218 9.02 7.21 29.16
CA VAL A 218 9.75 8.48 28.93
C VAL A 218 9.59 9.41 30.14
N GLU A 219 8.41 9.40 30.77
CA GLU A 219 8.14 10.21 31.96
C GLU A 219 9.08 9.85 33.10
N HIS A 220 9.26 8.54 33.37
CA HIS A 220 10.16 8.08 34.42
C HIS A 220 11.63 8.41 34.11
N SER A 221 12.05 8.29 32.84
CA SER A 221 13.37 8.75 32.39
C SER A 221 13.63 10.22 32.71
N GLU A 222 12.64 11.09 32.44
CA GLU A 222 12.72 12.53 32.73
C GLU A 222 12.70 12.83 34.24
N VAL A 223 12.03 12.02 35.05
CA VAL A 223 12.09 12.11 36.52
C VAL A 223 13.51 11.84 37.01
N ILE A 224 14.10 10.71 36.63
CA ILE A 224 15.47 10.34 37.03
C ILE A 224 16.48 11.36 36.49
N ALA A 225 16.35 11.79 35.24
CA ALA A 225 17.21 12.82 34.63
C ALA A 225 17.20 14.13 35.43
N ARG A 226 16.02 14.63 35.81
CA ARG A 226 15.89 15.84 36.65
C ARG A 226 16.54 15.66 38.02
N MET A 227 16.44 14.47 38.63
CA MET A 227 17.10 14.19 39.91
C MET A 227 18.64 14.16 39.76
N LEU A 228 19.17 13.54 38.71
CA LEU A 228 20.60 13.54 38.41
C LEU A 228 21.14 14.94 38.10
N GLN A 229 20.35 15.77 37.42
CA GLN A 229 20.71 17.16 37.15
C GLN A 229 20.85 17.98 38.44
N ARG A 230 19.99 17.75 39.45
CA ARG A 230 20.11 18.37 40.78
C ARG A 230 21.38 17.94 41.50
N GLU A 231 21.78 16.68 41.35
CA GLU A 231 23.03 16.12 41.88
C GLU A 231 24.27 16.49 41.04
N LYS A 232 24.11 17.23 39.93
CA LYS A 232 25.17 17.64 38.99
C LYS A 232 25.92 16.47 38.34
N ILE A 233 25.24 15.35 38.13
CA ILE A 233 25.78 14.18 37.42
C ILE A 233 25.49 14.33 35.92
N ALA A 234 26.54 14.30 35.10
CA ALA A 234 26.40 14.33 33.64
C ALA A 234 25.79 13.01 33.16
N HIS A 235 24.74 13.09 32.35
CA HIS A 235 24.00 11.93 31.88
C HIS A 235 23.40 12.17 30.49
N ASN A 236 23.12 11.07 29.78
CA ASN A 236 22.43 11.08 28.50
C ASN A 236 21.09 10.35 28.62
N VAL A 237 20.04 10.84 27.94
CA VAL A 237 18.70 10.22 27.92
C VAL A 237 18.36 9.76 26.51
N LEU A 238 17.93 8.51 26.38
CA LEU A 238 17.54 7.88 25.12
C LEU A 238 16.05 7.58 25.13
N ASN A 239 15.31 8.14 24.17
CA ASN A 239 13.85 8.11 24.12
C ASN A 239 13.29 7.35 22.90
N ALA A 240 14.12 6.58 22.19
CA ALA A 240 13.76 5.81 20.99
C ALA A 240 13.19 6.66 19.84
N LYS A 241 13.60 7.93 19.75
CA LYS A 241 13.11 8.86 18.69
C LYS A 241 14.03 8.90 17.47
N ILE A 242 15.35 8.81 17.67
CA ILE A 242 16.34 8.93 16.58
C ILE A 242 17.38 7.81 16.73
N HIS A 243 17.20 6.73 15.97
CA HIS A 243 18.00 5.51 16.13
C HIS A 243 19.50 5.71 15.88
N GLN A 244 19.90 6.52 14.89
CA GLN A 244 21.32 6.69 14.53
C GLN A 244 22.12 7.44 15.60
N SER A 245 21.60 8.55 16.12
CA SER A 245 22.28 9.31 17.19
C SER A 245 22.29 8.55 18.50
N GLU A 246 21.22 7.83 18.82
CA GLU A 246 21.13 7.01 20.03
C GLU A 246 22.14 5.85 20.00
N ALA A 247 22.35 5.21 18.84
CA ALA A 247 23.34 4.15 18.68
C ALA A 247 24.76 4.64 19.05
N LEU A 248 25.15 5.84 18.60
CA LEU A 248 26.47 6.39 18.96
C LEU A 248 26.61 6.60 20.47
N VAL A 249 25.58 7.19 21.11
CA VAL A 249 25.58 7.40 22.58
C VAL A 249 25.69 6.08 23.33
N VAL A 250 24.96 5.05 22.90
CA VAL A 250 24.97 3.71 23.52
C VAL A 250 26.34 3.05 23.36
N ALA A 251 26.97 3.16 22.18
CA ALA A 251 28.31 2.64 21.95
C ALA A 251 29.36 3.29 22.87
N GLN A 252 29.11 4.52 23.33
CA GLN A 252 29.97 5.24 24.28
C GLN A 252 29.57 5.07 25.76
N ALA A 253 28.47 4.38 26.05
CA ALA A 253 27.95 4.25 27.42
C ALA A 253 28.89 3.46 28.37
N GLY A 254 29.84 2.70 27.82
CA GLY A 254 30.83 1.93 28.59
C GLY A 254 32.09 2.71 29.00
N ARG A 255 32.12 4.04 28.81
CA ARG A 255 33.25 4.90 29.20
C ARG A 255 33.25 5.23 30.69
N LYS A 256 34.41 5.60 31.23
CA LYS A 256 34.57 5.92 32.65
C LYS A 256 33.61 7.04 33.09
N SER A 257 32.92 6.85 34.22
CA SER A 257 31.91 7.77 34.77
C SER A 257 30.70 8.05 33.87
N ALA A 258 30.50 7.32 32.77
CA ALA A 258 29.35 7.56 31.90
C ALA A 258 28.03 7.09 32.55
N VAL A 259 27.01 7.94 32.52
CA VAL A 259 25.64 7.60 32.96
C VAL A 259 24.69 7.74 31.78
N THR A 260 24.01 6.66 31.44
CA THR A 260 23.06 6.62 30.32
C THR A 260 21.70 6.11 30.79
N ILE A 261 20.64 6.84 30.50
CA ILE A 261 19.25 6.46 30.75
C ILE A 261 18.65 6.00 29.44
N SER A 262 18.15 4.77 29.39
CA SER A 262 17.51 4.15 28.24
C SER A 262 16.05 3.87 28.54
N THR A 263 15.16 4.52 27.78
CA THR A 263 13.72 4.26 27.88
C THR A 263 13.37 2.98 27.14
N ASN A 264 12.66 2.08 27.82
CA ASN A 264 12.40 0.70 27.45
C ASN A 264 13.69 -0.06 27.11
N MET A 265 14.09 0.00 25.84
CA MET A 265 15.29 -0.63 25.30
C MET A 265 15.92 0.23 24.19
N ALA A 266 15.81 1.56 24.30
CA ALA A 266 16.45 2.48 23.36
C ALA A 266 17.96 2.16 23.22
N GLY A 267 18.47 2.18 21.98
CA GLY A 267 19.80 1.64 21.69
C GLY A 267 19.88 0.13 21.52
N ARG A 268 18.77 -0.53 21.17
CA ARG A 268 18.75 -1.95 20.77
C ARG A 268 19.55 -2.18 19.49
N GLY A 269 20.35 -3.25 19.48
CA GLY A 269 21.23 -3.60 18.35
C GLY A 269 22.63 -3.01 18.43
N THR A 270 22.90 -2.08 19.37
CA THR A 270 24.24 -1.54 19.58
C THR A 270 24.90 -2.14 20.82
N ASP A 271 26.16 -2.54 20.64
CA ASP A 271 26.99 -3.12 21.68
C ASP A 271 27.60 -2.02 22.56
N ILE A 272 27.49 -2.18 23.88
CA ILE A 272 28.14 -1.30 24.85
C ILE A 272 29.53 -1.88 25.13
N LEU A 273 30.56 -1.23 24.60
CA LEU A 273 31.95 -1.65 24.77
C LEU A 273 32.56 -0.92 25.97
N LEU A 274 33.24 -1.64 26.85
CA LEU A 274 34.00 -1.03 27.94
C LEU A 274 35.13 -0.16 27.36
N GLY A 275 35.24 1.08 27.80
CA GLY A 275 36.15 2.09 27.23
C GLY A 275 35.60 2.84 26.01
N GLY A 276 34.37 2.53 25.58
CA GLY A 276 33.71 3.17 24.44
C GLY A 276 34.11 2.58 23.08
N ASN A 277 33.35 2.92 22.04
CA ASN A 277 33.67 2.53 20.67
C ASN A 277 34.70 3.50 20.07
N ALA A 278 35.94 3.05 19.90
CA ALA A 278 37.04 3.83 19.33
C ALA A 278 36.79 4.24 17.86
N GLU A 279 36.16 3.38 17.07
CA GLU A 279 35.81 3.67 15.67
C GLU A 279 34.80 4.81 15.59
N GLY A 280 33.73 4.74 16.40
CA GLY A 280 32.71 5.78 16.47
C GLY A 280 33.27 7.12 16.98
N LEU A 281 34.13 7.10 18.01
CA LEU A 281 34.80 8.31 18.50
C LEU A 281 35.71 8.93 17.46
N ALA A 282 36.45 8.11 16.71
CA ALA A 282 37.30 8.58 15.62
C ALA A 282 36.45 9.24 14.53
N ALA A 283 35.36 8.59 14.10
CA ALA A 283 34.45 9.14 13.09
C ALA A 283 33.86 10.50 13.52
N GLU A 284 33.30 10.58 14.74
CA GLU A 284 32.71 11.81 15.29
C GLU A 284 33.76 12.93 15.43
N THR A 285 34.97 12.59 15.88
CA THR A 285 36.07 13.55 16.05
C THR A 285 36.49 14.12 14.69
N LEU A 286 36.66 13.27 13.68
CA LEU A 286 37.04 13.71 12.34
C LEU A 286 35.92 14.51 11.66
N GLU A 287 34.66 14.14 11.86
CA GLU A 287 33.52 14.92 11.34
C GLU A 287 33.48 16.33 11.94
N ARG A 288 33.76 16.47 13.23
CA ARG A 288 33.80 17.77 13.93
C ARG A 288 35.01 18.63 13.53
N GLU A 289 36.19 18.02 13.47
CA GLU A 289 37.46 18.72 13.26
C GLU A 289 37.69 19.06 11.78
N MET A 290 37.26 18.20 10.85
CA MET A 290 37.42 18.45 9.41
C MET A 290 36.29 19.33 8.84
N PHE A 291 36.44 19.71 7.57
CA PHE A 291 35.45 20.48 6.83
C PHE A 291 34.17 19.67 6.55
N ASP A 292 33.06 20.40 6.49
CA ASP A 292 31.77 19.92 6.00
C ASP A 292 31.55 20.29 4.52
N ARG A 293 30.49 19.74 3.93
CA ARG A 293 30.16 19.93 2.51
C ARG A 293 29.88 21.40 2.15
N ASN A 294 29.27 22.16 3.05
CA ASN A 294 28.92 23.56 2.79
C ASN A 294 30.17 24.45 2.74
N VAL A 295 31.08 24.26 3.70
CA VAL A 295 32.35 25.00 3.75
C VAL A 295 33.22 24.67 2.53
N LEU A 296 33.28 23.41 2.11
CA LEU A 296 33.99 23.04 0.88
C LEU A 296 33.34 23.63 -0.38
N THR A 297 32.01 23.68 -0.45
CA THR A 297 31.28 24.29 -1.57
C THR A 297 31.58 25.78 -1.68
N GLN A 298 31.69 26.50 -0.56
CA GLN A 298 32.09 27.90 -0.57
C GLN A 298 33.52 28.09 -1.08
N LEU A 299 34.45 27.21 -0.69
CA LEU A 299 35.82 27.22 -1.20
C LEU A 299 35.86 26.96 -2.71
N ALA A 300 35.11 25.96 -3.20
CA ALA A 300 34.99 25.65 -4.62
C ALA A 300 34.36 26.81 -5.40
N LEU A 301 33.36 27.49 -4.85
CA LEU A 301 32.74 28.65 -5.47
C LEU A 301 33.74 29.80 -5.62
N LYS A 302 34.54 30.07 -4.57
CA LYS A 302 35.62 31.05 -4.63
C LYS A 302 36.67 30.68 -5.68
N LEU A 303 37.05 29.41 -5.78
CA LEU A 303 37.98 28.93 -6.80
C LEU A 303 37.45 29.18 -8.22
N VAL A 304 36.17 28.87 -8.47
CA VAL A 304 35.57 29.01 -9.80
C VAL A 304 35.37 30.49 -10.19
N THR A 305 34.97 31.34 -9.25
CA THR A 305 34.59 32.75 -9.52
C THR A 305 35.75 33.74 -9.43
N GLU A 306 36.66 33.57 -8.47
CA GLU A 306 37.73 34.54 -8.14
C GLU A 306 39.14 33.96 -8.38
N GLY A 307 39.25 32.68 -8.74
CA GLY A 307 40.49 32.02 -9.10
C GLY A 307 41.28 31.44 -7.91
N GLU A 308 42.38 30.78 -8.22
CA GLU A 308 43.17 29.97 -7.28
C GLU A 308 43.73 30.79 -6.10
N ALA A 309 44.28 31.98 -6.36
CA ALA A 309 44.88 32.82 -5.31
C ALA A 309 43.87 33.20 -4.22
N ALA A 310 42.64 33.57 -4.61
CA ALA A 310 41.57 33.92 -3.69
C ALA A 310 41.05 32.71 -2.91
N ALA A 311 40.99 31.53 -3.55
CA ALA A 311 40.64 30.28 -2.89
C ALA A 311 41.67 29.86 -1.84
N ARG A 312 42.98 29.93 -2.15
CA ARG A 312 44.06 29.61 -1.20
C ARG A 312 44.04 30.54 0.01
N GLU A 313 43.85 31.85 -0.21
CA GLU A 313 43.71 32.81 0.90
C GLU A 313 42.49 32.50 1.78
N THR A 314 41.38 32.08 1.17
CA THR A 314 40.16 31.68 1.89
C THR A 314 40.38 30.40 2.71
N ALA A 315 41.09 29.42 2.16
CA ALA A 315 41.47 28.21 2.88
C ALA A 315 42.40 28.52 4.06
N ALA A 316 43.44 29.33 3.86
CA ALA A 316 44.42 29.72 4.87
C ALA A 316 43.80 30.44 6.09
N ARG A 317 42.69 31.16 5.89
CA ARG A 317 41.96 31.86 6.97
C ARG A 317 41.01 30.95 7.76
N SER A 318 40.78 29.72 7.32
CA SER A 318 39.86 28.78 7.96
C SER A 318 40.60 27.76 8.82
N ASN A 319 40.06 27.47 10.01
CA ASN A 319 40.62 26.45 10.89
C ASN A 319 40.27 25.00 10.45
N LYS A 320 39.46 24.84 9.39
CA LYS A 320 38.96 23.54 8.91
C LYS A 320 39.39 23.19 7.49
N LEU A 321 39.93 24.17 6.74
CA LEU A 321 40.32 23.98 5.34
C LEU A 321 41.85 23.99 5.23
N SER A 322 42.39 23.07 4.44
CA SER A 322 43.78 23.09 4.02
C SER A 322 43.90 23.76 2.64
N GLU A 323 44.99 24.49 2.39
CA GLU A 323 45.28 25.02 1.05
C GLU A 323 45.40 23.90 0.00
N HIS A 324 45.81 22.69 0.42
CA HIS A 324 45.87 21.52 -0.46
C HIS A 324 44.50 21.02 -0.93
N LEU A 325 43.40 21.45 -0.31
CA LEU A 325 42.06 21.19 -0.84
C LEU A 325 41.81 21.94 -2.15
N VAL A 326 42.49 23.07 -2.36
CA VAL A 326 42.46 23.80 -3.63
C VAL A 326 43.12 22.96 -4.72
N ASP A 327 44.24 22.29 -4.42
CA ASP A 327 44.89 21.35 -5.33
C ASP A 327 43.94 20.19 -5.69
N GLY A 328 43.26 19.63 -4.70
CA GLY A 328 42.25 18.58 -4.91
C GLY A 328 41.11 19.01 -5.82
N LEU A 329 40.54 20.21 -5.59
CA LEU A 329 39.48 20.76 -6.43
C LEU A 329 39.95 21.00 -7.87
N LEU A 330 41.18 21.51 -8.06
CA LEU A 330 41.78 21.69 -9.38
C LEU A 330 42.04 20.35 -10.08
N GLN A 331 42.52 19.33 -9.36
CA GLN A 331 42.71 17.98 -9.90
C GLN A 331 41.40 17.33 -10.31
N VAL A 332 40.35 17.44 -9.47
CA VAL A 332 39.01 16.94 -9.81
C VAL A 332 38.50 17.63 -11.05
N ARG A 333 38.59 18.96 -11.12
CA ARG A 333 38.18 19.74 -12.29
C ARG A 333 38.95 19.33 -13.55
N ALA A 334 40.28 19.29 -13.48
CA ALA A 334 41.13 18.91 -14.61
C ALA A 334 40.82 17.50 -15.13
N ARG A 335 40.55 16.54 -14.23
CA ARG A 335 40.15 15.18 -14.60
C ARG A 335 38.86 15.16 -15.40
N PHE A 336 37.84 15.90 -14.95
CA PHE A 336 36.55 15.93 -15.64
C PHE A 336 36.59 16.77 -16.92
N ASP A 337 37.36 17.86 -16.96
CA ASP A 337 37.58 18.66 -18.17
C ASP A 337 38.28 17.81 -19.26
N ALA A 338 39.31 17.03 -18.88
CA ALA A 338 39.98 16.11 -19.80
C ALA A 338 39.03 15.00 -20.32
N ALA A 339 38.22 14.42 -19.43
CA ALA A 339 37.23 13.43 -19.82
C ALA A 339 36.15 14.02 -20.74
N LEU A 340 35.75 15.28 -20.51
CA LEU A 340 34.75 15.95 -21.34
C LEU A 340 35.22 16.13 -22.78
N VAL A 341 36.50 16.50 -22.98
CA VAL A 341 37.10 16.59 -24.33
C VAL A 341 36.98 15.26 -25.07
N GLU A 342 37.30 14.14 -24.40
CA GLU A 342 37.17 12.82 -24.99
C GLU A 342 35.68 12.43 -25.21
N ILE A 343 34.80 12.76 -24.27
CA ILE A 343 33.35 12.54 -24.37
C ILE A 343 32.74 13.30 -25.56
N GLU A 344 33.22 14.49 -25.89
CA GLU A 344 32.79 15.22 -27.09
C GLU A 344 33.12 14.45 -28.38
N GLU A 345 34.22 13.68 -28.40
CA GLU A 345 34.65 12.89 -29.55
C GLU A 345 33.92 11.54 -29.65
N ILE A 346 33.80 10.78 -28.54
CA ILE A 346 33.30 9.39 -28.56
C ILE A 346 31.97 9.16 -27.83
N GLN A 347 31.31 10.23 -27.38
CA GLN A 347 30.11 10.21 -26.54
C GLN A 347 30.35 9.56 -25.15
N VAL A 348 29.54 9.90 -24.15
CA VAL A 348 29.71 9.38 -22.76
C VAL A 348 29.73 7.85 -22.72
N ILE A 349 28.90 7.19 -23.53
CA ILE A 349 28.86 5.73 -23.61
C ILE A 349 30.21 5.16 -24.09
N GLY A 350 30.82 5.75 -25.13
CA GLY A 350 32.09 5.28 -25.67
C GLY A 350 33.24 5.50 -24.69
N PHE A 351 33.25 6.66 -24.01
CA PHE A 351 34.21 6.95 -22.96
C PHE A 351 34.14 5.92 -21.83
N LEU A 352 32.95 5.67 -21.28
CA LEU A 352 32.75 4.70 -20.21
C LEU A 352 33.10 3.27 -20.65
N ALA A 353 32.79 2.90 -21.90
CA ALA A 353 33.16 1.59 -22.42
C ALA A 353 34.67 1.37 -22.42
N LYS A 354 35.44 2.40 -22.79
CA LYS A 354 36.91 2.38 -22.73
C LYS A 354 37.42 2.38 -21.28
N THR A 355 36.84 3.18 -20.40
CA THR A 355 37.26 3.28 -18.99
C THR A 355 37.02 1.99 -18.20
N LEU A 356 35.92 1.29 -18.48
CA LEU A 356 35.53 0.07 -17.75
C LEU A 356 36.17 -1.21 -18.31
N GLN A 357 36.73 -1.15 -19.53
CA GLN A 357 37.30 -2.31 -20.22
C GLN A 357 38.43 -3.00 -19.44
N GLU A 358 39.48 -2.25 -19.09
CA GLU A 358 40.66 -2.81 -18.44
C GLU A 358 40.42 -3.25 -16.98
N PRO A 359 39.78 -2.43 -16.11
CA PRO A 359 39.63 -2.80 -14.70
C PRO A 359 38.78 -4.06 -14.48
N TYR A 360 37.77 -4.28 -15.33
CA TYR A 360 36.83 -5.40 -15.19
C TYR A 360 37.11 -6.54 -16.18
N GLN A 361 38.08 -6.38 -17.08
CA GLN A 361 38.45 -7.35 -18.10
C GLN A 361 37.23 -7.83 -18.91
N VAL A 362 36.44 -6.88 -19.42
CA VAL A 362 35.24 -7.14 -20.23
C VAL A 362 35.46 -6.62 -21.64
N ASP A 363 34.96 -7.31 -22.66
CA ASP A 363 35.08 -6.82 -24.05
C ASP A 363 34.36 -5.48 -24.22
N TYR A 364 34.91 -4.63 -25.09
CA TYR A 364 34.37 -3.31 -25.37
C TYR A 364 32.90 -3.37 -25.85
N ASN A 365 32.55 -4.36 -26.69
CA ASN A 365 31.18 -4.49 -27.20
C ASN A 365 30.18 -4.97 -26.14
N ASP A 366 30.65 -5.80 -25.21
CA ASP A 366 29.83 -6.28 -24.09
C ASP A 366 29.52 -5.12 -23.13
N ILE A 367 30.52 -4.28 -22.83
CA ILE A 367 30.30 -3.07 -22.02
C ILE A 367 29.35 -2.10 -22.73
N LEU A 368 29.47 -1.90 -24.04
CA LEU A 368 28.53 -1.08 -24.80
C LEU A 368 27.09 -1.60 -24.71
N THR A 369 26.91 -2.92 -24.78
CA THR A 369 25.59 -3.55 -24.68
C THR A 369 24.99 -3.31 -23.31
N MET A 370 25.77 -3.51 -22.25
CA MET A 370 25.38 -3.19 -20.88
C MET A 370 25.04 -1.69 -20.71
N LEU A 371 25.91 -0.77 -21.15
CA LEU A 371 25.71 0.68 -20.99
C LEU A 371 24.47 1.19 -21.75
N ARG A 372 24.10 0.59 -22.88
CA ARG A 372 22.85 0.91 -23.59
C ARG A 372 21.62 0.52 -22.77
N ALA A 373 21.66 -0.62 -22.08
CA ALA A 373 20.59 -1.04 -21.18
C ALA A 373 20.50 -0.11 -19.96
N VAL A 374 21.65 0.25 -19.36
CA VAL A 374 21.74 1.21 -18.25
C VAL A 374 21.16 2.57 -18.64
N ARG A 375 21.58 3.13 -19.80
CA ARG A 375 21.04 4.41 -20.32
C ARG A 375 19.53 4.34 -20.56
N GLY A 376 19.01 3.19 -20.97
CA GLY A 376 17.58 2.97 -21.19
C GLY A 376 16.77 2.78 -19.91
N GLY A 377 17.39 2.80 -18.72
CA GLY A 377 16.73 2.51 -17.44
C GLY A 377 16.40 1.02 -17.23
N ARG A 378 16.89 0.13 -18.10
CA ARG A 378 16.61 -1.31 -18.08
C ARG A 378 17.68 -2.04 -17.25
N LEU A 379 17.73 -1.71 -15.96
CA LEU A 379 18.75 -2.23 -15.04
C LEU A 379 18.66 -3.75 -14.87
N GLY A 380 17.46 -4.33 -14.87
CA GLY A 380 17.28 -5.78 -14.78
C GLY A 380 17.95 -6.54 -15.93
N GLU A 381 17.76 -6.05 -17.17
CA GLU A 381 18.41 -6.63 -18.35
C GLU A 381 19.93 -6.46 -18.32
N ALA A 382 20.43 -5.31 -17.86
CA ALA A 382 21.87 -5.07 -17.73
C ALA A 382 22.51 -6.04 -16.73
N ARG A 383 21.85 -6.29 -15.60
CA ARG A 383 22.32 -7.23 -14.56
C ARG A 383 22.33 -8.67 -15.06
N GLN A 384 21.25 -9.09 -15.73
CA GLN A 384 21.17 -10.41 -16.36
C GLN A 384 22.26 -10.60 -17.43
N PHE A 385 22.52 -9.59 -18.26
CA PHE A 385 23.58 -9.64 -19.27
C PHE A 385 24.97 -9.77 -18.63
N VAL A 386 25.27 -8.99 -17.59
CA VAL A 386 26.54 -9.04 -16.84
C VAL A 386 26.76 -10.40 -16.18
N GLU A 387 25.70 -11.01 -15.64
CA GLU A 387 25.74 -12.35 -15.07
C GLU A 387 25.98 -13.42 -16.16
N GLN A 388 25.36 -13.29 -17.34
CA GLN A 388 25.56 -14.21 -18.48
C GLN A 388 27.00 -14.23 -18.99
N ILE A 389 27.70 -13.09 -18.95
CA ILE A 389 29.13 -13.00 -19.31
C ILE A 389 30.06 -13.36 -18.13
N GLY A 390 29.50 -13.87 -17.02
CA GLY A 390 30.25 -14.36 -15.86
C GLY A 390 30.93 -13.27 -15.03
N LYS A 391 30.36 -12.06 -15.00
CA LYS A 391 30.90 -10.90 -14.27
C LYS A 391 29.99 -10.52 -13.11
N ASP A 392 30.57 -9.80 -12.14
CA ASP A 392 29.86 -9.33 -10.97
C ASP A 392 28.83 -8.25 -11.35
N VAL A 393 27.60 -8.41 -10.87
CA VAL A 393 26.48 -7.48 -11.07
C VAL A 393 26.81 -6.07 -10.57
N ALA A 394 27.74 -5.91 -9.62
CA ALA A 394 28.24 -4.63 -9.14
C ALA A 394 28.83 -3.74 -10.27
N LEU A 395 29.26 -4.33 -11.39
CA LEU A 395 29.70 -3.58 -12.57
C LEU A 395 28.57 -2.69 -13.14
N VAL A 396 27.31 -3.15 -13.08
CA VAL A 396 26.16 -2.36 -13.54
C VAL A 396 25.96 -1.12 -12.68
N ASP A 397 26.11 -1.27 -11.36
CA ASP A 397 25.93 -0.17 -10.43
C ASP A 397 27.08 0.87 -10.56
N GLU A 398 28.32 0.42 -10.77
CA GLU A 398 29.44 1.33 -11.06
C GLU A 398 29.27 2.04 -12.42
N ALA A 399 28.81 1.31 -13.45
CA ALA A 399 28.53 1.90 -14.76
C ALA A 399 27.43 2.97 -14.71
N LEU A 400 26.36 2.71 -13.93
CA LEU A 400 25.30 3.69 -13.68
C LEU A 400 25.84 4.91 -12.94
N ARG A 401 26.61 4.70 -11.87
CA ARG A 401 27.24 5.78 -11.09
C ARG A 401 28.13 6.67 -11.96
N LEU A 402 29.01 6.09 -12.79
CA LEU A 402 29.88 6.85 -13.69
C LEU A 402 29.07 7.57 -14.77
N TRP A 403 28.04 6.93 -15.34
CA TRP A 403 27.13 7.56 -16.28
C TRP A 403 26.48 8.82 -15.71
N GLU A 404 25.89 8.72 -14.52
CA GLU A 404 25.27 9.86 -13.84
C GLU A 404 26.29 10.96 -13.53
N LEU A 405 27.48 10.58 -13.05
CA LEU A 405 28.55 11.50 -12.68
C LEU A 405 29.04 12.34 -13.87
N TYR A 406 29.39 11.69 -14.99
CA TYR A 406 29.88 12.38 -16.20
C TYR A 406 28.78 13.13 -16.93
N THR A 407 27.56 12.57 -16.99
CA THR A 407 26.41 13.28 -17.56
C THR A 407 26.12 14.54 -16.76
N ARG A 408 26.11 14.46 -15.43
CA ARG A 408 25.91 15.63 -14.56
C ARG A 408 26.99 16.68 -14.79
N TYR A 409 28.26 16.30 -14.89
CA TYR A 409 29.34 17.26 -15.18
C TYR A 409 29.12 18.03 -16.48
N GLN A 410 28.73 17.33 -17.55
CA GLN A 410 28.45 17.91 -18.86
C GLN A 410 27.37 19.00 -18.82
N HIS A 411 26.40 18.90 -17.88
CA HIS A 411 25.33 19.88 -17.72
C HIS A 411 25.74 21.06 -16.83
N VAL A 412 26.48 20.82 -15.76
CA VAL A 412 26.80 21.85 -14.74
C VAL A 412 27.97 22.75 -15.11
N GLN A 413 28.84 22.35 -16.06
CA GLN A 413 30.06 23.08 -16.41
C GLN A 413 29.86 24.55 -16.85
N THR A 414 28.65 24.90 -17.30
CA THR A 414 28.33 26.26 -17.77
C THR A 414 27.83 27.20 -16.65
N ASP A 415 27.43 26.66 -15.50
CA ASP A 415 26.96 27.41 -14.34
C ASP A 415 27.99 27.30 -13.21
N GLU A 416 28.65 28.42 -12.89
CA GLU A 416 29.71 28.48 -11.89
C GLU A 416 29.29 27.97 -10.51
N ARG A 417 28.03 28.17 -10.10
CA ARG A 417 27.53 27.69 -8.80
C ARG A 417 27.33 26.19 -8.81
N GLN A 418 26.75 25.67 -9.89
CA GLN A 418 26.50 24.23 -10.01
C GLN A 418 27.81 23.46 -10.19
N LEU A 419 28.77 24.02 -10.94
CA LEU A 419 30.12 23.49 -11.08
C LEU A 419 30.84 23.45 -9.72
N ALA A 420 30.81 24.54 -8.96
CA ALA A 420 31.41 24.59 -7.62
C ALA A 420 30.81 23.55 -6.68
N GLN A 421 29.48 23.41 -6.68
CA GLN A 421 28.80 22.40 -5.89
C GLN A 421 29.20 20.98 -6.32
N PHE A 422 29.27 20.70 -7.61
CA PHE A 422 29.71 19.40 -8.13
C PHE A 422 31.15 19.06 -7.70
N LEU A 423 32.09 20.00 -7.88
CA LEU A 423 33.50 19.78 -7.52
C LEU A 423 33.66 19.51 -6.01
N ALA A 424 32.94 20.27 -5.18
CA ALA A 424 32.93 20.08 -3.74
C ALA A 424 32.32 18.75 -3.33
N GLU A 425 31.21 18.33 -3.96
CA GLU A 425 30.59 17.02 -3.67
C GLU A 425 31.53 15.85 -3.99
N VAL A 426 32.16 15.85 -5.18
CA VAL A 426 33.07 14.77 -5.57
C VAL A 426 34.27 14.68 -4.63
N LEU A 427 34.90 15.81 -4.31
CA LEU A 427 36.04 15.83 -3.40
C LEU A 427 35.60 15.46 -1.96
N PHE A 428 34.44 15.93 -1.51
CA PHE A 428 33.91 15.56 -0.20
C PHE A 428 33.69 14.06 -0.07
N ASP A 429 33.10 13.42 -1.08
CA ASP A 429 32.83 11.97 -1.06
C ASP A 429 34.13 11.15 -1.08
N GLN A 430 35.17 11.62 -1.78
CA GLN A 430 36.52 11.04 -1.71
C GLN A 430 37.08 11.13 -0.28
N HIS A 431 37.01 12.30 0.35
CA HIS A 431 37.45 12.45 1.74
C HIS A 431 36.62 11.61 2.71
N TYR A 432 35.30 11.56 2.55
CA TYR A 432 34.43 10.78 3.42
C TYR A 432 34.78 9.28 3.37
N THR A 433 34.96 8.76 2.15
CA THR A 433 35.37 7.37 1.94
C THR A 433 36.77 7.10 2.52
N ALA A 434 37.71 8.01 2.28
CA ALA A 434 39.06 7.91 2.81
C ALA A 434 39.10 7.96 4.34
N ARG A 435 38.34 8.86 4.99
CA ARG A 435 38.23 8.92 6.46
C ARG A 435 37.82 7.57 7.03
N ALA A 436 36.79 6.95 6.46
CA ALA A 436 36.33 5.63 6.88
C ALA A 436 37.38 4.53 6.66
N ALA A 437 38.10 4.56 5.53
CA ALA A 437 39.17 3.61 5.24
C ALA A 437 40.37 3.76 6.20
N VAL A 438 40.79 4.99 6.49
CA VAL A 438 41.87 5.29 7.46
C VAL A 438 41.49 4.80 8.85
N ILE A 439 40.26 5.06 9.31
CA ILE A 439 39.79 4.56 10.60
C ILE A 439 39.87 3.03 10.63
N ARG A 440 39.35 2.33 9.61
CA ARG A 440 39.40 0.86 9.53
C ARG A 440 40.83 0.32 9.56
N ALA A 441 41.74 0.90 8.78
CA ALA A 441 43.14 0.48 8.74
C ALA A 441 43.81 0.64 10.13
N VAL A 442 43.60 1.77 10.81
CA VAL A 442 44.11 1.98 12.17
C VAL A 442 43.48 1.01 13.19
N MET A 443 42.18 0.71 13.08
CA MET A 443 41.52 -0.27 13.95
C MET A 443 42.05 -1.70 13.73
N ALA A 444 42.44 -2.02 12.49
CA ALA A 444 43.07 -3.29 12.09
C ALA A 444 44.58 -3.38 12.41
N ASP A 445 45.15 -2.36 13.07
CA ASP A 445 46.58 -2.26 13.39
C ASP A 445 47.51 -2.04 12.18
N ASP A 446 46.96 -1.68 11.02
CA ASP A 446 47.73 -1.33 9.82
C ASP A 446 47.89 0.19 9.67
N VAL A 447 48.79 0.74 10.49
CA VAL A 447 49.10 2.18 10.45
C VAL A 447 49.82 2.56 9.14
N ALA A 448 50.52 1.62 8.50
CA ALA A 448 51.24 1.89 7.26
C ALA A 448 50.26 2.14 6.11
N GLU A 449 49.25 1.28 5.96
CA GLU A 449 48.16 1.46 5.00
C GLU A 449 47.40 2.77 5.28
N ALA A 450 47.07 3.04 6.55
CA ALA A 450 46.39 4.28 6.93
C ALA A 450 47.15 5.53 6.48
N ARG A 451 48.49 5.54 6.66
CA ARG A 451 49.35 6.66 6.21
C ARG A 451 49.40 6.77 4.69
N GLN A 452 49.46 5.65 3.97
CA GLN A 452 49.43 5.65 2.50
C GLN A 452 48.10 6.21 1.96
N ILE A 453 46.98 5.85 2.58
CA ILE A 453 45.66 6.40 2.20
C ILE A 453 45.64 7.91 2.41
N VAL A 454 46.12 8.40 3.56
CA VAL A 454 46.21 9.85 3.83
C VAL A 454 47.08 10.58 2.80
N ASP A 455 48.26 10.04 2.47
CA ASP A 455 49.17 10.64 1.48
C ASP A 455 48.55 10.73 0.07
N SER A 456 47.57 9.86 -0.23
CA SER A 456 46.87 9.85 -1.52
C SER A 456 45.73 10.87 -1.64
N ILE A 457 45.33 11.52 -0.54
CA ILE A 457 44.14 12.39 -0.49
C ILE A 457 44.56 13.84 -0.24
N PRO A 458 44.36 14.76 -1.22
CA PRO A 458 44.74 16.16 -1.08
C PRO A 458 44.12 16.82 0.16
N GLY A 459 44.93 17.49 0.99
CA GLY A 459 44.44 18.23 2.16
C GLY A 459 44.04 17.36 3.36
N MET A 460 44.34 16.06 3.34
CA MET A 460 44.31 15.21 4.54
C MET A 460 45.71 15.14 5.15
N GLU A 461 45.86 15.56 6.41
CA GLU A 461 47.16 15.57 7.09
C GLU A 461 47.45 14.26 7.83
N GLN A 462 48.72 13.89 7.97
CA GLN A 462 49.15 12.72 8.74
C GLN A 462 48.77 12.79 10.24
N SER A 463 48.52 13.99 10.75
CA SER A 463 47.99 14.23 12.09
C SER A 463 46.65 13.52 12.33
N VAL A 464 45.86 13.26 11.28
CA VAL A 464 44.62 12.48 11.34
C VAL A 464 44.88 11.04 11.79
N VAL A 465 45.91 10.39 11.24
CA VAL A 465 46.27 9.01 11.61
C VAL A 465 46.70 8.97 13.08
N ASP A 466 47.60 9.87 13.46
CA ASP A 466 48.10 9.95 14.84
C ASP A 466 46.96 10.22 15.84
N ARG A 467 45.95 11.02 15.44
CA ARG A 467 44.75 11.27 16.23
C ARG A 467 43.90 10.02 16.42
N ILE A 468 43.66 9.24 15.37
CA ILE A 468 42.89 7.99 15.46
C ILE A 468 43.64 6.96 16.31
N VAL A 469 44.98 6.86 16.15
CA VAL A 469 45.83 6.00 16.99
C VAL A 469 45.73 6.41 18.46
N GLU A 470 45.76 7.70 18.75
CA GLU A 470 45.59 8.22 20.10
C GLU A 470 44.20 7.89 20.68
N ILE A 471 43.13 8.05 19.91
CA ILE A 471 41.77 7.68 20.33
C ILE A 471 41.68 6.18 20.65
N ARG A 472 42.26 5.32 19.79
CA ARG A 472 42.32 3.87 20.02
C ARG A 472 43.11 3.54 21.29
N ARG A 473 44.23 4.21 21.52
CA ARG A 473 45.04 4.06 22.74
C ARG A 473 44.27 4.49 23.99
N GLN A 474 43.60 5.63 23.94
CA GLN A 474 42.76 6.14 25.04
C GLN A 474 41.62 5.17 25.36
N ALA A 475 40.89 4.70 24.36
CA ALA A 475 39.81 3.72 24.55
C ALA A 475 40.34 2.42 25.19
N LYS A 476 41.52 1.94 24.77
CA LYS A 476 42.16 0.74 25.38
C LYS A 476 42.55 0.97 26.84
N THR A 477 43.06 2.16 27.19
CA THR A 477 43.40 2.52 28.57
C THR A 477 42.14 2.69 29.43
N GLU A 478 41.12 3.39 28.93
CA GLU A 478 39.82 3.53 29.60
C GLU A 478 39.17 2.15 29.82
N ARG A 479 39.20 1.27 28.81
CA ARG A 479 38.71 -0.10 28.95
C ARG A 479 39.33 -0.81 30.14
N LYS A 480 40.66 -0.77 30.27
CA LYS A 480 41.37 -1.40 31.39
C LYS A 480 40.93 -0.81 32.74
N SER A 481 40.83 0.53 32.82
CA SER A 481 40.36 1.20 34.03
C SER A 481 38.93 0.81 34.40
N VAL A 482 38.02 0.74 33.42
CA VAL A 482 36.61 0.37 33.65
C VAL A 482 36.50 -1.11 34.03
N TRP A 483 37.31 -1.97 33.42
CA TRP A 483 37.39 -3.39 33.75
C TRP A 483 37.81 -3.61 35.21
N GLU A 484 38.85 -2.90 35.67
CA GLU A 484 39.30 -2.94 37.08
C GLU A 484 38.24 -2.40 38.07
N LEU A 485 37.37 -1.49 37.62
CA LEU A 485 36.27 -0.94 38.41
C LEU A 485 35.04 -1.85 38.48
N GLY A 486 35.05 -3.01 37.84
CA GLY A 486 33.93 -3.96 37.83
C GLY A 486 33.01 -3.86 36.61
N GLY A 487 33.42 -3.11 35.57
CA GLY A 487 32.74 -3.05 34.28
C GLY A 487 31.43 -2.26 34.27
N LEU A 488 30.50 -2.59 33.37
CA LEU A 488 29.22 -1.88 33.27
C LEU A 488 28.26 -2.32 34.39
N HIS A 489 27.68 -1.34 35.09
CA HIS A 489 26.59 -1.58 36.04
C HIS A 489 25.23 -1.23 35.39
N VAL A 490 24.28 -2.16 35.43
CA VAL A 490 22.95 -1.99 34.85
C VAL A 490 21.89 -1.89 35.94
N ILE A 491 21.10 -0.83 35.91
CA ILE A 491 20.01 -0.59 36.85
C ILE A 491 18.68 -0.71 36.10
N GLY A 492 17.84 -1.67 36.48
CA GLY A 492 16.44 -1.69 36.10
C GLY A 492 15.63 -0.88 37.09
N SER A 493 14.99 0.20 36.64
CA SER A 493 14.18 1.05 37.53
C SER A 493 12.78 0.50 37.79
N GLU A 494 12.35 -0.49 37.00
CA GLU A 494 11.13 -1.28 37.12
C GLU A 494 11.32 -2.65 36.44
N ARG A 495 10.39 -3.58 36.67
CA ARG A 495 10.27 -4.84 35.92
C ARG A 495 9.42 -4.61 34.67
N HIS A 496 9.87 -5.10 33.52
CA HIS A 496 9.08 -5.07 32.29
C HIS A 496 7.95 -6.11 32.33
N GLU A 497 7.06 -6.02 31.33
CA GLU A 497 5.95 -6.95 31.15
C GLU A 497 6.41 -8.41 30.96
N SER A 498 7.66 -8.62 30.54
CA SER A 498 8.25 -9.94 30.35
C SER A 498 9.66 -10.02 30.94
N ARG A 499 9.95 -11.17 31.56
CA ARG A 499 11.30 -11.52 32.06
C ARG A 499 12.33 -11.52 30.95
N ARG A 500 11.91 -11.79 29.71
CA ARG A 500 12.78 -11.75 28.54
C ARG A 500 13.39 -10.36 28.33
N ILE A 501 12.59 -9.31 28.47
CA ILE A 501 13.03 -7.93 28.27
C ILE A 501 13.95 -7.50 29.41
N ASP A 502 13.62 -7.87 30.65
CA ASP A 502 14.51 -7.66 31.81
C ASP A 502 15.88 -8.31 31.59
N ASN A 503 15.91 -9.56 31.11
CA ASN A 503 17.15 -10.28 30.82
C ASN A 503 17.95 -9.64 29.68
N GLN A 504 17.28 -9.01 28.70
CA GLN A 504 17.97 -8.24 27.66
C GLN A 504 18.62 -6.98 28.22
N LEU A 505 17.95 -6.29 29.17
CA LEU A 505 18.55 -5.16 29.88
C LEU A 505 19.76 -5.61 30.69
N ARG A 506 19.63 -6.67 31.50
CA ARG A 506 20.77 -7.28 32.24
C ARG A 506 21.90 -7.70 31.30
N GLY A 507 21.57 -8.24 30.13
CA GLY A 507 22.50 -8.66 29.07
C GLY A 507 23.29 -7.53 28.40
N ARG A 508 23.04 -6.27 28.76
CA ARG A 508 23.88 -5.14 28.34
C ARG A 508 25.23 -5.13 29.07
N ALA A 509 25.31 -5.67 30.28
CA ALA A 509 26.56 -5.82 31.04
C ALA A 509 27.25 -7.17 30.81
N ALA A 510 28.55 -7.21 31.12
CA ALA A 510 29.39 -8.42 31.15
C ALA A 510 29.45 -9.20 29.81
N ARG A 511 29.67 -8.49 28.71
CA ARG A 511 29.78 -9.10 27.37
C ARG A 511 31.16 -9.73 27.17
N GLN A 512 31.22 -10.86 26.46
CA GLN A 512 32.47 -11.58 26.15
C GLN A 512 33.36 -11.87 27.38
N GLY A 513 32.75 -12.04 28.56
CA GLY A 513 33.48 -12.30 29.81
C GLY A 513 34.07 -11.07 30.49
N ASP A 514 33.70 -9.86 30.04
CA ASP A 514 34.00 -8.64 30.79
C ASP A 514 33.28 -8.66 32.17
N PRO A 515 33.81 -7.97 33.19
CA PRO A 515 33.10 -7.76 34.44
C PRO A 515 31.86 -6.90 34.20
N GLY A 516 30.86 -7.08 35.06
CA GLY A 516 29.64 -6.31 34.99
C GLY A 516 28.61 -6.83 35.97
N SER A 517 27.71 -5.95 36.35
CA SER A 517 26.67 -6.28 37.32
C SER A 517 25.32 -5.68 36.94
N SER A 518 24.25 -6.24 37.49
CA SER A 518 22.90 -5.70 37.33
C SER A 518 22.11 -5.73 38.62
N ARG A 519 21.20 -4.77 38.80
CA ARG A 519 20.26 -4.71 39.93
C ARG A 519 18.94 -4.11 39.46
N PHE A 520 17.82 -4.57 40.03
CA PHE A 520 16.50 -3.99 39.77
C PHE A 520 15.96 -3.33 41.03
N PHE A 521 15.28 -2.20 40.84
CA PHE A 521 14.58 -1.43 41.86
C PHE A 521 13.10 -1.47 41.53
N LEU A 522 12.28 -1.75 42.54
CA LEU A 522 10.84 -1.90 42.37
C LEU A 522 10.11 -1.12 43.44
N SER A 523 8.90 -0.69 43.12
CA SER A 523 7.96 -0.10 44.07
C SER A 523 6.67 -0.90 44.09
N LEU A 524 6.01 -0.92 45.24
CA LEU A 524 4.64 -1.44 45.35
C LEU A 524 3.64 -0.62 44.52
N GLU A 525 4.02 0.61 44.14
CA GLU A 525 3.26 1.51 43.28
C GLU A 525 3.58 1.38 41.78
N ASP A 526 4.48 0.48 41.37
CA ASP A 526 4.80 0.29 39.95
C ASP A 526 3.58 -0.24 39.17
N ASP A 527 3.53 0.03 37.86
CA ASP A 527 2.41 -0.36 36.99
C ASP A 527 2.13 -1.87 37.01
N LEU A 528 3.19 -2.69 37.01
CA LEU A 528 3.08 -4.15 37.14
C LEU A 528 2.35 -4.55 38.43
N MET A 529 2.68 -3.89 39.54
CA MET A 529 2.13 -4.15 40.87
C MET A 529 0.71 -3.60 41.00
N LYS A 530 0.42 -2.43 40.43
CA LYS A 530 -0.93 -1.84 40.39
C LYS A 530 -1.91 -2.71 39.61
N ARG A 531 -1.50 -3.23 38.44
CA ARG A 531 -2.38 -4.01 37.56
C ARG A 531 -2.61 -5.43 38.07
N PHE A 532 -1.62 -6.08 38.68
CA PHE A 532 -1.68 -7.52 39.00
C PHE A 532 -1.41 -7.89 40.46
N GLY A 533 -0.99 -6.95 41.31
CA GLY A 533 -0.72 -7.17 42.75
C GLY A 533 -1.97 -7.42 43.60
N GLY A 534 -3.13 -6.95 43.14
CA GLY A 534 -4.46 -7.31 43.66
C GLY A 534 -4.67 -7.09 45.17
N GLU A 535 -5.49 -7.95 45.78
CA GLU A 535 -5.85 -7.92 47.22
C GLU A 535 -4.70 -8.36 48.14
N ARG A 536 -3.83 -9.25 47.65
CA ARG A 536 -2.72 -9.82 48.45
C ARG A 536 -1.68 -8.78 48.80
N LEU A 537 -1.39 -7.85 47.87
CA LEU A 537 -0.47 -6.76 48.13
C LEU A 537 -1.04 -5.76 49.14
N LYS A 538 -2.32 -5.38 48.99
CA LYS A 538 -3.03 -4.52 49.95
C LYS A 538 -3.04 -5.13 51.36
N ASN A 539 -3.31 -6.43 51.46
CA ASN A 539 -3.30 -7.15 52.73
C ASN A 539 -1.90 -7.25 53.35
N PHE A 540 -0.85 -7.38 52.54
CA PHE A 540 0.54 -7.33 53.01
C PHE A 540 0.87 -5.94 53.58
N MET A 541 0.65 -4.87 52.81
CA MET A 541 0.91 -3.49 53.23
C MET A 541 0.15 -3.12 54.52
N SER A 542 -1.12 -3.53 54.64
CA SER A 542 -1.94 -3.26 55.84
C SER A 542 -1.42 -3.92 57.12
N ARG A 543 -0.60 -4.97 57.01
CA ARG A 543 -0.09 -5.75 58.14
C ARG A 543 1.35 -5.39 58.53
N THR A 544 2.10 -4.79 57.62
CA THR A 544 3.52 -4.48 57.81
C THR A 544 3.74 -2.97 57.89
N ASN A 545 4.07 -2.45 59.07
CA ASN A 545 4.45 -1.05 59.28
C ASN A 545 5.92 -0.83 58.89
N ILE A 546 6.26 -1.02 57.61
CA ILE A 546 7.63 -0.88 57.11
C ILE A 546 7.87 0.58 56.68
N PRO A 547 8.98 1.21 57.11
CA PRO A 547 9.35 2.55 56.63
C PRO A 547 9.53 2.58 55.11
N ASP A 548 8.98 3.62 54.45
CA ASP A 548 8.95 3.72 52.99
C ASP A 548 10.35 3.76 52.34
N ASP A 549 11.37 4.16 53.10
CA ASP A 549 12.76 4.39 52.66
C ASP A 549 13.68 3.16 52.80
N MET A 550 13.21 2.06 53.40
CA MET A 550 13.99 0.82 53.57
C MET A 550 13.64 -0.24 52.52
N PRO A 551 14.65 -0.95 51.94
CA PRO A 551 14.41 -2.09 51.08
C PRO A 551 13.65 -3.21 51.80
N ILE A 552 12.59 -3.71 51.18
CA ILE A 552 11.77 -4.81 51.69
C ILE A 552 12.37 -6.12 51.19
N GLU A 553 13.12 -6.81 52.05
CA GLU A 553 13.63 -8.15 51.77
C GLU A 553 12.62 -9.20 52.25
N SER A 554 11.84 -9.78 51.35
CA SER A 554 10.91 -10.87 51.66
C SER A 554 10.76 -11.83 50.50
N GLY A 555 11.10 -13.11 50.71
CA GLY A 555 10.92 -14.16 49.70
C GLY A 555 9.45 -14.44 49.33
N VAL A 556 8.47 -13.82 50.01
CA VAL A 556 7.05 -13.82 49.61
C VAL A 556 6.81 -12.80 48.50
N LEU A 557 7.45 -11.63 48.58
CA LEU A 557 7.32 -10.55 47.61
C LEU A 557 7.96 -10.91 46.27
N ASP A 558 9.13 -11.55 46.30
CA ASP A 558 9.79 -12.07 45.09
C ASP A 558 8.88 -13.04 44.31
N ARG A 559 8.20 -13.94 45.02
CA ARG A 559 7.24 -14.87 44.43
C ARG A 559 6.01 -14.17 43.85
N LEU A 560 5.52 -13.11 44.50
CA LEU A 560 4.40 -12.32 43.99
C LEU A 560 4.77 -11.58 42.70
N ILE A 561 5.93 -10.93 42.65
CA ILE A 561 6.44 -10.23 41.46
C ILE A 561 6.60 -11.24 40.31
N ALA A 562 7.27 -12.36 40.58
CA ALA A 562 7.48 -13.43 39.59
C ALA A 562 6.15 -13.95 39.03
N SER A 563 5.14 -14.17 39.88
CA SER A 563 3.81 -14.63 39.46
C SER A 563 3.01 -13.58 38.70
N SER A 564 3.24 -12.29 38.96
CA SER A 564 2.57 -11.19 38.28
C SER A 564 3.10 -11.03 36.86
N GLN A 565 4.43 -11.12 36.66
CA GLN A 565 5.03 -11.14 35.33
C GLN A 565 4.56 -12.35 34.51
N GLU A 566 4.52 -13.55 35.10
CA GLU A 566 4.09 -14.77 34.39
C GLU A 566 2.64 -14.69 33.91
N ARG A 567 1.73 -14.10 34.72
CA ARG A 567 0.34 -13.85 34.29
C ARG A 567 0.26 -12.86 33.14
N LEU A 568 1.08 -11.81 33.16
CA LEU A 568 1.11 -10.81 32.10
C LEU A 568 1.70 -11.38 30.80
N GLU A 569 2.75 -12.20 30.90
CA GLU A 569 3.29 -12.96 29.77
C GLU A 569 2.24 -13.90 29.17
N GLY A 570 1.53 -14.66 30.02
CA GLY A 570 0.43 -15.53 29.58
C GLY A 570 -0.72 -14.76 28.92
N TYR A 571 -1.12 -13.62 29.48
CA TYR A 571 -2.14 -12.76 28.88
C TYR A 571 -1.72 -12.23 27.50
N ASN A 572 -0.48 -11.75 27.38
CA ASN A 572 0.07 -11.27 26.11
C ASN A 572 0.22 -12.42 25.09
N PHE A 573 0.56 -13.63 25.54
CA PHE A 573 0.60 -14.83 24.71
C PHE A 573 -0.79 -15.18 24.18
N ASP A 574 -1.82 -15.23 25.04
CA ASP A 574 -3.19 -15.53 24.64
C ASP A 574 -3.75 -14.50 23.64
N MET A 575 -3.43 -13.21 23.85
CA MET A 575 -3.77 -12.15 22.90
C MET A 575 -3.13 -12.39 21.53
N ARG A 576 -1.83 -12.70 21.47
CA ARG A 576 -1.14 -13.01 20.21
C ARG A 576 -1.70 -14.26 19.55
N LYS A 577 -1.94 -15.32 20.33
CA LYS A 577 -2.53 -16.57 19.86
C LYS A 577 -3.91 -16.33 19.23
N ASN A 578 -4.78 -15.58 19.90
CA ASN A 578 -6.09 -15.22 19.36
C ASN A 578 -5.96 -14.47 18.03
N VAL A 579 -5.05 -13.48 17.93
CA VAL A 579 -4.81 -12.74 16.68
C VAL A 579 -4.40 -13.68 15.54
N VAL A 580 -3.50 -14.63 15.81
CA VAL A 580 -3.05 -15.62 14.81
C VAL A 580 -4.18 -16.54 14.40
N GLU A 581 -4.95 -17.08 15.35
CA GLU A 581 -6.05 -18.00 15.04
C GLU A 581 -7.14 -17.37 14.17
N TYR A 582 -7.49 -16.09 14.40
CA TYR A 582 -8.40 -15.36 13.52
C TYR A 582 -7.79 -15.09 12.14
N ASP A 583 -6.50 -14.75 12.08
CA ASP A 583 -5.80 -14.52 10.81
C ASP A 583 -5.55 -15.82 10.04
N ASP A 584 -5.43 -16.98 10.68
CA ASP A 584 -5.23 -18.28 10.02
C ASP A 584 -6.42 -18.65 9.13
N VAL A 585 -7.65 -18.34 9.57
CA VAL A 585 -8.86 -18.50 8.74
C VAL A 585 -8.77 -17.59 7.50
N MET A 586 -8.43 -16.32 7.70
CA MET A 586 -8.26 -15.35 6.62
C MET A 586 -7.10 -15.71 5.70
N ASN A 587 -6.03 -16.31 6.23
CA ASN A 587 -4.83 -16.65 5.48
C ASN A 587 -5.11 -17.76 4.46
N MET A 588 -5.92 -18.76 4.82
CA MET A 588 -6.36 -19.81 3.88
C MET A 588 -7.13 -19.21 2.68
N GLN A 589 -8.07 -18.31 2.96
CA GLN A 589 -8.89 -17.64 1.94
C GLN A 589 -8.05 -16.69 1.08
N ARG A 590 -7.15 -15.93 1.72
CA ARG A 590 -6.20 -15.04 1.07
C ARG A 590 -5.28 -15.80 0.12
N GLN A 591 -4.76 -16.95 0.55
CA GLN A 591 -3.90 -17.78 -0.27
C GLN A 591 -4.64 -18.22 -1.54
N ALA A 592 -5.87 -18.71 -1.40
CA ALA A 592 -6.70 -19.10 -2.55
C ALA A 592 -6.90 -17.94 -3.55
N ILE A 593 -7.23 -16.73 -3.06
CA ILE A 593 -7.43 -15.56 -3.92
C ILE A 593 -6.11 -15.06 -4.52
N TYR A 594 -5.02 -15.08 -3.76
CA TYR A 594 -3.72 -14.59 -4.23
C TYR A 594 -3.10 -15.53 -5.26
N ASP A 595 -3.30 -16.83 -5.13
CA ASP A 595 -2.86 -17.81 -6.12
C ASP A 595 -3.61 -17.62 -7.45
N GLU A 596 -4.93 -17.43 -7.42
CA GLU A 596 -5.71 -17.13 -8.62
C GLU A 596 -5.31 -15.79 -9.24
N ARG A 597 -5.18 -14.72 -8.45
CA ARG A 597 -4.73 -13.40 -8.93
C ARG A 597 -3.33 -13.49 -9.56
N ARG A 598 -2.41 -14.20 -8.93
CA ARG A 598 -1.04 -14.38 -9.41
C ARG A 598 -1.03 -15.11 -10.75
N ALA A 599 -1.80 -16.19 -10.88
CA ALA A 599 -1.87 -16.94 -12.11
C ALA A 599 -2.48 -16.09 -13.27
N ILE A 600 -3.47 -15.22 -12.99
CA ILE A 600 -4.00 -14.28 -14.00
C ILE A 600 -2.93 -13.27 -14.43
N LEU A 601 -2.15 -12.74 -13.48
CA LEU A 601 -1.12 -11.73 -13.73
C LEU A 601 0.09 -12.28 -14.50
N LEU A 602 0.51 -13.51 -14.17
CA LEU A 602 1.67 -14.16 -14.81
C LEU A 602 1.30 -14.84 -16.14
N GLY A 603 0.00 -14.99 -16.44
CA GLY A 603 -0.46 -15.73 -17.62
C GLY A 603 -0.16 -17.22 -17.53
N GLU A 604 -0.04 -17.76 -16.31
CA GLU A 604 0.23 -19.17 -16.03
C GLU A 604 -1.10 -19.92 -15.87
N GLU A 605 -1.22 -21.14 -16.43
CA GLU A 605 -2.22 -22.21 -16.15
C GLU A 605 -3.71 -21.81 -15.95
N ILE A 606 -4.16 -20.61 -16.31
CA ILE A 606 -5.57 -20.21 -16.23
C ILE A 606 -6.19 -20.24 -17.60
N ASP A 607 -7.15 -21.15 -17.74
CA ASP A 607 -8.11 -21.12 -18.83
C ASP A 607 -9.17 -20.04 -18.54
N ALA A 608 -8.89 -18.82 -19.02
CA ALA A 608 -9.76 -17.67 -18.85
C ALA A 608 -11.11 -17.85 -19.57
N ASP A 609 -11.14 -18.66 -20.65
CA ASP A 609 -12.38 -19.00 -21.35
C ASP A 609 -13.27 -19.85 -20.46
N THR A 610 -12.72 -20.94 -19.93
CA THR A 610 -13.46 -21.82 -19.00
C THR A 610 -13.99 -21.04 -17.80
N LYS A 611 -13.18 -20.14 -17.21
CA LYS A 611 -13.62 -19.33 -16.05
C LYS A 611 -14.79 -18.40 -16.37
N ILE A 612 -14.76 -17.76 -17.54
CA ILE A 612 -15.84 -16.86 -17.95
C ILE A 612 -17.09 -17.68 -18.33
N GLN A 613 -16.92 -18.82 -19.00
CA GLN A 613 -18.02 -19.74 -19.30
C GLN A 613 -18.68 -20.27 -18.02
N GLU A 614 -17.90 -20.68 -17.01
CA GLU A 614 -18.40 -21.09 -15.69
C GLU A 614 -19.22 -19.97 -15.04
N ALA A 615 -18.74 -18.73 -15.08
CA ALA A 615 -19.44 -17.58 -14.50
C ALA A 615 -20.80 -17.30 -15.19
N PHE A 616 -20.85 -17.40 -16.53
CA PHE A 616 -22.10 -17.28 -17.27
C PHE A 616 -23.04 -18.46 -17.00
N ALA A 617 -22.53 -19.69 -17.01
CA ALA A 617 -23.30 -20.89 -16.75
C ALA A 617 -23.92 -20.87 -15.36
N ALA A 618 -23.15 -20.49 -14.33
CA ALA A 618 -23.64 -20.33 -12.96
C ALA A 618 -24.76 -19.28 -12.89
N THR A 619 -24.55 -18.11 -13.50
CA THR A 619 -25.54 -17.02 -13.52
C THR A 619 -26.82 -17.41 -14.26
N ILE A 620 -26.70 -18.08 -15.42
CA ILE A 620 -27.84 -18.55 -16.21
C ILE A 620 -28.60 -19.64 -15.47
N ASN A 621 -27.90 -20.63 -14.90
CA ASN A 621 -28.51 -21.70 -14.12
C ASN A 621 -29.30 -21.13 -12.94
N GLU A 622 -28.72 -20.20 -12.18
CA GLU A 622 -29.42 -19.55 -11.07
C GLU A 622 -30.68 -18.82 -11.53
N LEU A 623 -30.63 -18.10 -12.65
CA LEU A 623 -31.79 -17.37 -13.16
C LEU A 623 -32.88 -18.31 -13.70
N VAL A 624 -32.51 -19.33 -14.47
CA VAL A 624 -33.48 -20.30 -14.99
C VAL A 624 -34.11 -21.09 -13.84
N ASP A 625 -33.32 -21.49 -12.83
CA ASP A 625 -33.85 -22.14 -11.64
C ASP A 625 -34.84 -21.21 -10.91
N ASN A 626 -34.46 -19.96 -10.68
CA ASN A 626 -35.28 -18.99 -9.95
C ASN A 626 -36.56 -18.55 -10.68
N TYR A 627 -36.60 -18.52 -12.02
CA TYR A 627 -37.75 -17.98 -12.77
C TYR A 627 -38.54 -19.04 -13.56
N VAL A 628 -38.00 -20.26 -13.72
CA VAL A 628 -38.64 -21.34 -14.51
C VAL A 628 -38.84 -22.61 -13.68
N VAL A 629 -37.79 -23.15 -13.05
CA VAL A 629 -37.87 -24.47 -12.39
C VAL A 629 -38.47 -24.38 -10.99
N ASN A 630 -37.93 -23.49 -10.15
CA ASN A 630 -38.26 -23.33 -8.73
C ASN A 630 -38.92 -21.97 -8.42
N TYR A 631 -39.56 -21.34 -9.41
CA TYR A 631 -40.12 -19.98 -9.31
C TYR A 631 -40.94 -19.76 -8.05
N ARG A 632 -41.83 -20.69 -7.72
CA ARG A 632 -42.74 -20.57 -6.57
C ARG A 632 -42.01 -20.57 -5.23
N ASP A 633 -41.04 -21.46 -5.07
CA ASP A 633 -40.29 -21.59 -3.81
C ASP A 633 -39.30 -20.44 -3.65
N TYR A 634 -38.66 -20.03 -4.75
CA TYR A 634 -37.82 -18.85 -4.81
C TYR A 634 -38.59 -17.58 -4.40
N VAL A 635 -39.72 -17.31 -5.06
CA VAL A 635 -40.55 -16.12 -4.78
C VAL A 635 -41.09 -16.15 -3.36
N ARG A 636 -41.54 -17.32 -2.87
CA ARG A 636 -41.96 -17.47 -1.47
C ARG A 636 -40.86 -17.07 -0.50
N GLY A 637 -39.65 -17.60 -0.68
CA GLY A 637 -38.51 -17.31 0.19
C GLY A 637 -38.14 -15.83 0.19
N GLU A 638 -38.18 -15.17 -0.97
CA GLU A 638 -37.93 -13.72 -1.07
C GLU A 638 -39.03 -12.88 -0.41
N ILE A 639 -40.31 -13.27 -0.56
CA ILE A 639 -41.43 -12.61 0.11
C ILE A 639 -41.28 -12.75 1.64
N GLU A 640 -40.98 -13.94 2.13
CA GLU A 640 -40.78 -14.20 3.56
C GLU A 640 -39.60 -13.39 4.10
N ARG A 641 -38.47 -13.35 3.38
CA ARG A 641 -37.31 -12.50 3.72
C ARG A 641 -37.69 -11.02 3.80
N ALA A 642 -38.43 -10.53 2.81
CA ALA A 642 -38.87 -9.14 2.79
C ALA A 642 -39.80 -8.83 3.97
N ILE A 643 -40.74 -9.71 4.28
CA ILE A 643 -41.65 -9.53 5.42
C ILE A 643 -40.88 -9.53 6.73
N ILE A 644 -39.95 -10.48 6.93
CA ILE A 644 -39.11 -10.56 8.14
C ILE A 644 -38.23 -9.32 8.30
N ALA A 645 -37.60 -8.86 7.22
CA ALA A 645 -36.73 -7.69 7.26
C ALA A 645 -37.48 -6.39 7.61
N PHE A 646 -38.78 -6.35 7.33
CA PHE A 646 -39.65 -5.20 7.55
C PHE A 646 -40.72 -5.43 8.62
N SER A 647 -40.57 -6.46 9.46
CA SER A 647 -41.43 -6.71 10.62
C SER A 647 -40.67 -6.48 11.93
N THR A 648 -41.41 -6.13 12.98
CA THR A 648 -40.86 -6.01 14.34
C THR A 648 -41.24 -7.21 15.20
N ASP A 649 -40.23 -7.96 15.65
CA ASP A 649 -40.40 -9.19 16.47
C ASP A 649 -41.27 -8.97 17.73
N ALA A 650 -41.29 -7.75 18.27
CA ALA A 650 -42.01 -7.41 19.50
C ALA A 650 -43.48 -7.05 19.30
N THR A 651 -43.88 -6.52 18.13
CA THR A 651 -45.23 -6.00 17.88
C THR A 651 -45.96 -6.66 16.72
N ASP A 652 -45.28 -7.51 15.91
CA ASP A 652 -45.80 -8.11 14.66
C ASP A 652 -46.34 -7.03 13.69
N GLU A 653 -45.86 -5.78 13.83
CA GLU A 653 -46.18 -4.66 12.95
C GLU A 653 -45.30 -4.76 11.69
N ILE A 654 -45.94 -4.66 10.53
CA ILE A 654 -45.30 -4.81 9.23
C ILE A 654 -45.18 -3.44 8.57
N ASN A 655 -43.96 -3.04 8.19
CA ASN A 655 -43.75 -1.89 7.32
C ASN A 655 -44.08 -2.28 5.86
N LEU A 656 -45.37 -2.27 5.54
CA LEU A 656 -45.88 -2.65 4.21
C LEU A 656 -45.23 -1.86 3.06
N PRO A 657 -44.98 -0.53 3.14
CA PRO A 657 -44.24 0.19 2.11
C PRO A 657 -42.82 -0.34 1.85
N GLY A 658 -42.14 -0.84 2.89
CA GLY A 658 -40.84 -1.51 2.77
C GLY A 658 -40.95 -2.85 2.04
N VAL A 659 -41.90 -3.69 2.47
CA VAL A 659 -42.17 -5.00 1.85
C VAL A 659 -42.55 -4.85 0.37
N LEU A 660 -43.49 -3.96 0.05
CA LEU A 660 -43.95 -3.73 -1.32
C LEU A 660 -42.81 -3.25 -2.24
N ARG A 661 -41.90 -2.43 -1.72
CA ARG A 661 -40.74 -1.95 -2.49
C ARG A 661 -39.80 -3.09 -2.86
N GLN A 662 -39.50 -3.97 -1.90
CA GLN A 662 -38.61 -5.11 -2.12
C GLN A 662 -39.25 -6.15 -3.05
N VAL A 663 -40.53 -6.46 -2.82
CA VAL A 663 -41.26 -7.50 -3.57
C VAL A 663 -41.63 -7.03 -4.99
N ARG A 664 -41.77 -5.73 -5.26
CA ARG A 664 -42.17 -5.20 -6.58
C ARG A 664 -41.30 -5.67 -7.74
N ARG A 665 -40.00 -5.90 -7.52
CA ARG A 665 -39.09 -6.42 -8.56
C ARG A 665 -39.44 -7.86 -8.95
N LEU A 666 -39.93 -8.64 -8.00
CA LEU A 666 -40.33 -10.05 -8.16
C LEU A 666 -41.81 -10.20 -8.54
N LEU A 667 -42.67 -9.26 -8.13
CA LEU A 667 -44.09 -9.21 -8.44
C LEU A 667 -44.48 -7.81 -8.92
N PRO A 668 -44.28 -7.49 -10.21
CA PRO A 668 -44.62 -6.19 -10.81
C PRO A 668 -46.08 -5.79 -10.57
N ASP A 669 -46.97 -6.77 -10.64
CA ASP A 669 -48.42 -6.60 -10.49
C ASP A 669 -48.85 -6.35 -9.04
N VAL A 670 -47.93 -6.35 -8.07
CA VAL A 670 -48.23 -6.02 -6.67
C VAL A 670 -48.77 -4.60 -6.53
N VAL A 671 -48.44 -3.73 -7.49
CA VAL A 671 -48.92 -2.33 -7.55
C VAL A 671 -50.43 -2.25 -7.85
N THR A 672 -51.02 -3.32 -8.38
CA THR A 672 -52.46 -3.40 -8.69
C THR A 672 -53.32 -3.77 -7.48
N LEU A 673 -52.69 -4.25 -6.40
CA LEU A 673 -53.38 -4.67 -5.18
C LEU A 673 -53.84 -3.46 -4.34
N ASP A 674 -54.98 -3.61 -3.66
CA ASP A 674 -55.51 -2.58 -2.76
C ASP A 674 -54.66 -2.49 -1.49
N ARG A 675 -54.16 -1.29 -1.18
CA ARG A 675 -53.29 -1.07 -0.02
C ARG A 675 -54.05 -1.20 1.29
N GLU A 676 -55.30 -0.76 1.34
CA GLU A 676 -56.13 -0.86 2.56
C GLU A 676 -56.43 -2.33 2.90
N GLU A 677 -56.56 -3.19 1.89
CA GLU A 677 -56.69 -4.64 2.04
C GLU A 677 -55.40 -5.26 2.62
N LEU A 678 -54.24 -4.88 2.07
CA LEU A 678 -52.94 -5.45 2.48
C LEU A 678 -52.52 -5.02 3.89
N GLU A 679 -52.80 -3.79 4.31
CA GLU A 679 -52.50 -3.29 5.66
C GLU A 679 -53.30 -4.02 6.75
N ALA A 680 -54.45 -4.61 6.39
CA ALA A 680 -55.28 -5.38 7.31
C ALA A 680 -54.86 -6.85 7.47
N LEU A 681 -53.88 -7.32 6.70
CA LEU A 681 -53.42 -8.71 6.72
C LEU A 681 -52.27 -8.92 7.71
N ARG A 682 -52.25 -10.08 8.36
CA ARG A 682 -51.12 -10.56 9.15
C ARG A 682 -50.02 -11.14 8.26
N SER A 683 -48.80 -11.27 8.80
CA SER A 683 -47.60 -11.71 8.09
C SER A 683 -47.81 -12.98 7.25
N ASP A 684 -48.47 -14.00 7.81
CA ASP A 684 -48.80 -15.26 7.14
C ASP A 684 -49.80 -15.08 5.98
N ARG A 685 -50.84 -14.28 6.19
CA ARG A 685 -51.87 -13.98 5.19
C ARG A 685 -51.35 -13.08 4.07
N LEU A 686 -50.38 -12.21 4.38
CA LEU A 686 -49.73 -11.34 3.42
C LEU A 686 -48.84 -12.18 2.47
N THR A 687 -48.08 -13.13 3.01
CA THR A 687 -47.35 -14.14 2.21
C THR A 687 -48.30 -14.89 1.30
N ASP A 688 -49.41 -15.42 1.82
CA ASP A 688 -50.42 -16.13 1.01
C ASP A 688 -50.97 -15.25 -0.13
N ARG A 689 -51.24 -13.96 0.13
CA ARG A 689 -51.78 -13.04 -0.88
C ARG A 689 -50.78 -12.75 -2.00
N PHE A 690 -49.52 -12.52 -1.66
CA PHE A 690 -48.45 -12.33 -2.64
C PHE A 690 -48.14 -13.62 -3.41
N MET A 691 -48.22 -14.78 -2.76
CA MET A 691 -48.08 -16.07 -3.45
C MET A 691 -49.20 -16.29 -4.46
N ARG A 692 -50.46 -15.92 -4.16
CA ARG A 692 -51.56 -15.94 -5.17
C ARG A 692 -51.22 -15.11 -6.40
N LEU A 693 -50.66 -13.92 -6.19
CA LEU A 693 -50.22 -13.08 -7.31
C LEU A 693 -49.04 -13.72 -8.07
N ALA A 694 -48.13 -14.40 -7.37
CA ALA A 694 -47.05 -15.17 -8.03
C ALA A 694 -47.61 -16.29 -8.92
N TYR A 695 -48.65 -17.01 -8.50
CA TYR A 695 -49.33 -18.00 -9.34
C TYR A 695 -49.97 -17.36 -10.59
N GLU A 696 -50.66 -16.23 -10.41
CA GLU A 696 -51.24 -15.47 -11.53
C GLU A 696 -50.16 -14.99 -12.51
N ASN A 697 -49.01 -14.54 -12.00
CA ASN A 697 -47.86 -14.10 -12.80
C ASN A 697 -47.25 -15.25 -13.61
N GLU A 698 -47.12 -16.44 -13.01
CA GLU A 698 -46.61 -17.63 -13.71
C GLU A 698 -47.55 -18.09 -14.82
N GLU A 699 -48.87 -18.13 -14.56
CA GLU A 699 -49.87 -18.51 -15.56
C GLU A 699 -49.92 -17.53 -16.75
N ASN A 700 -49.67 -16.25 -16.50
CA ASN A 700 -49.64 -15.20 -17.52
C ASN A 700 -48.28 -15.08 -18.24
N GLY A 701 -47.27 -15.87 -17.87
CA GLY A 701 -45.91 -15.78 -18.43
C GLY A 701 -45.10 -14.56 -17.95
N THR A 702 -45.56 -13.85 -16.92
CA THR A 702 -44.87 -12.69 -16.33
C THR A 702 -43.51 -13.09 -15.74
N ASN A 703 -43.36 -14.33 -15.25
CA ASN A 703 -42.09 -14.88 -14.78
C ASN A 703 -41.04 -14.99 -15.91
N LEU A 704 -41.44 -15.35 -17.13
CA LEU A 704 -40.55 -15.35 -18.29
C LEU A 704 -40.14 -13.93 -18.70
N TYR A 705 -41.04 -12.96 -18.55
CA TYR A 705 -40.70 -11.56 -18.74
C TYR A 705 -39.69 -11.06 -17.71
N GLN A 706 -39.81 -11.47 -16.44
CA GLN A 706 -38.82 -11.16 -15.40
C GLN A 706 -37.47 -11.81 -15.68
N LEU A 707 -37.47 -13.07 -16.14
CA LEU A 707 -36.25 -13.74 -16.59
C LEU A 707 -35.58 -12.95 -17.72
N LEU A 708 -36.34 -12.56 -18.74
CA LEU A 708 -35.83 -11.76 -19.86
C LEU A 708 -35.25 -10.42 -19.39
N GLN A 709 -35.92 -9.74 -18.45
CA GLN A 709 -35.41 -8.51 -17.85
C GLN A 709 -34.14 -8.75 -17.01
N ALA A 710 -34.05 -9.85 -16.27
CA ALA A 710 -32.88 -10.19 -15.48
C ALA A 710 -31.68 -10.50 -16.39
N MET A 711 -31.90 -11.25 -17.46
CA MET A 711 -30.88 -11.59 -18.45
C MET A 711 -30.43 -10.38 -19.26
N GLY A 712 -31.36 -9.51 -19.67
CA GLY A 712 -31.06 -8.30 -20.44
C GLY A 712 -30.11 -7.31 -19.76
N ARG A 713 -29.84 -7.48 -18.45
CA ARG A 713 -28.85 -6.70 -17.70
C ARG A 713 -27.41 -7.02 -18.09
N PHE A 714 -27.16 -8.25 -18.52
CA PHE A 714 -25.82 -8.73 -18.82
C PHE A 714 -25.70 -9.31 -20.22
N LEU A 715 -26.80 -9.76 -20.81
CA LEU A 715 -26.83 -10.39 -22.12
C LEU A 715 -27.48 -9.45 -23.16
N PRO A 716 -26.86 -9.21 -24.32
CA PRO A 716 -27.39 -8.31 -25.34
C PRO A 716 -28.54 -8.97 -26.14
N LEU A 717 -29.72 -9.04 -25.53
CA LEU A 717 -30.89 -9.73 -26.11
C LEU A 717 -31.73 -8.89 -27.08
N LEU A 718 -31.53 -7.57 -27.12
CA LEU A 718 -32.32 -6.68 -27.96
C LEU A 718 -31.43 -5.98 -28.99
N PRO A 719 -31.69 -6.15 -30.30
CA PRO A 719 -30.96 -5.44 -31.33
C PRO A 719 -31.33 -3.95 -31.31
N PRO A 720 -30.38 -3.04 -31.57
CA PRO A 720 -30.62 -1.61 -31.50
C PRO A 720 -31.68 -1.17 -32.51
N VAL A 721 -32.74 -0.53 -32.04
CA VAL A 721 -33.80 -0.03 -32.91
C VAL A 721 -33.28 1.12 -33.80
N PRO A 722 -33.49 1.06 -35.13
CA PRO A 722 -32.99 2.09 -36.03
C PRO A 722 -33.61 3.47 -35.77
N ASN A 723 -32.77 4.50 -35.86
CA ASN A 723 -33.21 5.90 -35.72
C ASN A 723 -33.75 6.45 -37.04
N LEU A 724 -35.02 6.18 -37.33
CA LEU A 724 -35.73 6.67 -38.51
C LEU A 724 -36.01 8.18 -38.45
N ALA A 725 -36.03 8.81 -37.28
CA ALA A 725 -36.14 10.28 -37.16
C ALA A 725 -34.98 11.03 -37.84
N SER A 726 -33.80 10.40 -37.97
CA SER A 726 -32.66 10.96 -38.72
C SER A 726 -32.99 11.26 -40.19
N LEU A 727 -34.01 10.59 -40.74
CA LEU A 727 -34.46 10.78 -42.12
C LEU A 727 -35.11 12.16 -42.34
N ALA A 728 -35.57 12.85 -41.28
CA ALA A 728 -36.15 14.19 -41.37
C ALA A 728 -35.18 15.24 -41.94
N GLY A 729 -33.87 15.02 -41.82
CA GLY A 729 -32.83 15.90 -42.38
C GLY A 729 -32.48 15.64 -43.84
N ARG A 730 -32.97 14.54 -44.45
CA ARG A 730 -32.64 14.17 -45.83
C ARG A 730 -33.59 14.84 -46.83
N LYS A 731 -33.02 15.44 -47.90
CA LYS A 731 -33.79 16.13 -48.94
C LYS A 731 -34.50 15.18 -49.93
N SER A 732 -34.04 13.94 -50.08
CA SER A 732 -34.60 12.92 -50.99
C SER A 732 -34.21 11.51 -50.54
N GLY A 733 -34.88 10.47 -51.06
CA GLY A 733 -34.52 9.07 -50.81
C GLY A 733 -34.90 8.52 -49.43
N GLN A 734 -35.80 9.20 -48.71
CA GLN A 734 -36.17 8.82 -47.35
C GLN A 734 -36.92 7.47 -47.29
N LEU A 735 -37.77 7.18 -48.28
CA LEU A 735 -38.46 5.88 -48.42
C LEU A 735 -37.46 4.73 -48.60
N GLN A 736 -36.53 4.85 -49.56
CA GLN A 736 -35.48 3.86 -49.79
C GLN A 736 -34.59 3.65 -48.55
N ALA A 737 -34.29 4.72 -47.82
CA ALA A 737 -33.49 4.63 -46.59
C ALA A 737 -34.24 3.93 -45.46
N ARG A 738 -35.55 4.17 -45.31
CA ARG A 738 -36.39 3.43 -44.36
C ARG A 738 -36.46 1.95 -44.73
N ASP A 739 -36.65 1.64 -46.01
CA ASP A 739 -36.79 0.25 -46.46
C ASP A 739 -35.44 -0.52 -46.37
N SER A 740 -34.30 0.17 -46.53
CA SER A 740 -32.99 -0.40 -46.22
C SER A 740 -32.87 -0.68 -44.72
N ALA A 741 -33.15 0.31 -43.87
CA ALA A 741 -33.11 0.14 -42.42
C ALA A 741 -34.03 -0.98 -41.92
N ARG A 742 -35.19 -1.18 -42.57
CA ARG A 742 -36.09 -2.31 -42.33
C ARG A 742 -35.41 -3.65 -42.61
N ARG A 743 -34.86 -3.82 -43.82
CA ARG A 743 -34.18 -5.07 -44.20
C ARG A 743 -33.00 -5.37 -43.29
N ASP A 744 -32.21 -4.36 -43.00
CA ASP A 744 -31.05 -4.49 -42.11
C ASP A 744 -31.52 -4.90 -40.71
N TYR A 745 -32.52 -4.21 -40.15
CA TYR A 745 -33.05 -4.55 -38.82
C TYR A 745 -33.66 -5.95 -38.73
N LEU A 746 -34.47 -6.35 -39.72
CA LEU A 746 -35.02 -7.71 -39.78
C LEU A 746 -33.92 -8.77 -39.84
N ALA A 747 -32.87 -8.56 -40.64
CA ALA A 747 -31.75 -9.50 -40.70
C ALA A 747 -30.99 -9.62 -39.36
N HIS A 748 -30.85 -8.53 -38.61
CA HIS A 748 -30.27 -8.57 -37.26
C HIS A 748 -31.16 -9.33 -36.28
N VAL A 749 -32.47 -9.09 -36.32
CA VAL A 749 -33.46 -9.78 -35.47
C VAL A 749 -33.53 -11.27 -35.81
N GLU A 750 -33.45 -11.62 -37.09
CA GLU A 750 -33.42 -13.01 -37.58
C GLU A 750 -32.15 -13.72 -37.14
N THR A 751 -30.99 -13.05 -37.24
CA THR A 751 -29.72 -13.59 -36.76
C THR A 751 -29.77 -13.84 -35.27
N LEU A 752 -30.29 -12.89 -34.48
CA LEU A 752 -30.45 -13.05 -33.04
C LEU A 752 -31.36 -14.22 -32.69
N PHE A 753 -32.51 -14.32 -33.37
CA PHE A 753 -33.47 -15.39 -33.16
C PHE A 753 -32.87 -16.76 -33.51
N ASN A 754 -32.12 -16.84 -34.61
CA ASN A 754 -31.44 -18.07 -35.02
C ASN A 754 -30.30 -18.43 -34.07
N ASP A 755 -29.45 -17.48 -33.67
CA ASP A 755 -28.38 -17.74 -32.70
C ASP A 755 -28.93 -18.27 -31.37
N LEU A 756 -30.12 -17.80 -30.96
CA LEU A 756 -30.75 -18.18 -29.69
C LEU A 756 -31.45 -19.54 -29.76
N LEU A 757 -32.04 -19.92 -30.91
CA LEU A 757 -33.01 -21.03 -31.00
C LEU A 757 -32.81 -22.00 -32.16
N ALA A 758 -31.90 -21.74 -33.11
CA ALA A 758 -31.87 -22.45 -34.38
C ALA A 758 -31.75 -23.98 -34.24
N GLU A 759 -31.18 -24.46 -33.12
CA GLU A 759 -30.96 -25.88 -32.83
C GLU A 759 -31.83 -26.44 -31.68
N HIS A 760 -32.62 -25.61 -31.00
CA HIS A 760 -33.33 -26.00 -29.76
C HIS A 760 -34.85 -26.13 -29.89
N ILE A 761 -35.45 -25.63 -30.98
CA ILE A 761 -36.90 -25.73 -31.25
C ILE A 761 -37.12 -26.38 -32.62
N ASP A 762 -38.22 -27.12 -32.76
CA ASP A 762 -38.63 -27.70 -34.04
C ASP A 762 -38.83 -26.62 -35.13
N ALA A 763 -38.47 -26.97 -36.37
CA ALA A 763 -38.45 -26.01 -37.49
C ALA A 763 -39.83 -25.39 -37.77
N ASP A 764 -40.92 -26.16 -37.61
CA ASP A 764 -42.27 -25.68 -37.89
C ASP A 764 -42.71 -24.61 -36.88
N ARG A 765 -42.44 -24.85 -35.59
CA ARG A 765 -42.73 -23.90 -34.50
C ARG A 765 -41.84 -22.67 -34.57
N ARG A 766 -40.55 -22.85 -34.86
CA ARG A 766 -39.60 -21.75 -35.08
C ARG A 766 -40.06 -20.83 -36.22
N ASP A 767 -40.44 -21.41 -37.36
CA ASP A 767 -40.89 -20.65 -38.53
C ASP A 767 -42.22 -19.91 -38.28
N LYS A 768 -43.07 -20.44 -37.39
CA LYS A 768 -44.30 -19.78 -36.97
C LYS A 768 -44.00 -18.56 -36.10
N ILE A 769 -43.20 -18.72 -35.04
CA ILE A 769 -42.78 -17.66 -34.13
C ILE A 769 -42.11 -16.52 -34.91
N TRP A 770 -41.20 -16.86 -35.83
CA TRP A 770 -40.54 -15.87 -36.70
C TRP A 770 -41.52 -15.08 -37.57
N ARG A 771 -42.45 -15.78 -38.26
CA ARG A 771 -43.41 -15.13 -39.16
C ARG A 771 -44.32 -14.13 -38.43
N GLU A 772 -44.71 -14.44 -37.21
CA GLU A 772 -45.55 -13.56 -36.38
C GLU A 772 -44.79 -12.29 -35.99
N ALA A 773 -43.53 -12.43 -35.54
CA ALA A 773 -42.67 -11.29 -35.22
C ALA A 773 -42.30 -10.44 -36.46
N GLU A 774 -41.96 -11.07 -37.58
CA GLU A 774 -41.67 -10.39 -38.86
C GLU A 774 -42.86 -9.49 -39.26
N ALA A 775 -44.08 -10.01 -39.15
CA ALA A 775 -45.30 -9.28 -39.48
C ALA A 775 -45.56 -8.08 -38.53
N GLU A 776 -45.21 -8.18 -37.25
CA GLU A 776 -45.32 -7.06 -36.29
C GLU A 776 -44.26 -5.98 -36.53
N ILE A 777 -43.00 -6.39 -36.76
CA ILE A 777 -41.91 -5.47 -37.10
C ILE A 777 -42.24 -4.71 -38.40
N ASP A 778 -42.74 -5.42 -39.41
CA ASP A 778 -43.19 -4.82 -40.66
C ASP A 778 -44.29 -3.80 -40.47
N ARG A 779 -45.28 -4.11 -39.63
CA ARG A 779 -46.33 -3.16 -39.27
C ARG A 779 -45.76 -1.91 -38.61
N ALA A 780 -44.79 -2.05 -37.71
CA ALA A 780 -44.13 -0.90 -37.07
C ALA A 780 -43.43 0.01 -38.10
N PHE A 781 -42.68 -0.56 -39.05
CA PHE A 781 -42.02 0.21 -40.13
C PHE A 781 -43.02 0.87 -41.09
N GLN A 782 -44.14 0.21 -41.41
CA GLN A 782 -45.19 0.78 -42.25
C GLN A 782 -45.91 1.95 -41.57
N GLN A 783 -46.13 1.88 -40.25
CA GLN A 783 -46.77 2.93 -39.47
C GLN A 783 -45.88 4.18 -39.31
N PHE A 784 -44.56 4.06 -39.44
CA PHE A 784 -43.65 5.19 -39.51
C PHE A 784 -43.74 5.90 -40.88
N LYS A 785 -44.66 6.86 -40.98
CA LYS A 785 -44.87 7.66 -42.19
C LYS A 785 -43.75 8.66 -42.43
N VAL A 786 -43.11 8.56 -43.59
CA VAL A 786 -41.95 9.38 -43.99
C VAL A 786 -42.38 10.64 -44.77
N GLU A 787 -43.55 10.60 -45.40
CA GLU A 787 -44.13 11.73 -46.14
C GLU A 787 -44.52 12.87 -45.19
N GLY A 788 -43.96 14.07 -45.42
CA GLY A 788 -44.20 15.23 -44.56
C GLY A 788 -43.49 15.17 -43.19
N LEU A 789 -42.48 14.29 -43.04
CA LEU A 789 -41.68 14.17 -41.82
C LEU A 789 -40.90 15.48 -41.56
N SER A 790 -41.18 16.13 -40.43
CA SER A 790 -40.54 17.37 -40.00
C SER A 790 -39.72 17.13 -38.73
N THR A 791 -38.76 18.00 -38.45
CA THR A 791 -37.97 17.91 -37.21
C THR A 791 -38.82 18.05 -35.94
N ARG A 792 -40.03 18.62 -36.01
CA ARG A 792 -40.95 18.78 -34.86
C ARG A 792 -41.75 17.53 -34.50
N ASN A 793 -42.11 16.68 -35.48
CA ASN A 793 -42.91 15.47 -35.25
C ASN A 793 -42.10 14.17 -35.31
N ALA A 794 -40.86 14.21 -35.81
CA ALA A 794 -39.99 13.04 -35.94
C ALA A 794 -39.70 12.34 -34.60
N ALA A 795 -39.47 13.11 -33.53
CA ALA A 795 -39.15 12.54 -32.21
C ALA A 795 -40.30 11.69 -31.63
N GLY A 796 -41.54 12.19 -31.71
CA GLY A 796 -42.73 11.47 -31.21
C GLY A 796 -43.11 10.26 -32.07
N LEU A 797 -42.82 10.28 -33.38
CA LEU A 797 -42.96 9.11 -34.25
C LEU A 797 -41.87 8.08 -33.94
N GLN A 798 -40.64 8.50 -33.68
CA GLN A 798 -39.53 7.61 -33.32
C GLN A 798 -39.79 6.89 -32.01
N LEU A 799 -40.31 7.58 -31.00
CA LEU A 799 -40.64 6.96 -29.71
C LEU A 799 -41.70 5.86 -29.85
N ARG A 800 -42.75 6.11 -30.66
CA ARG A 800 -43.79 5.10 -30.93
C ARG A 800 -43.26 3.91 -31.71
N PHE A 801 -42.50 4.17 -32.78
CA PHE A 801 -41.87 3.11 -33.57
C PHE A 801 -40.92 2.25 -32.72
N ARG A 802 -40.12 2.90 -31.87
CA ARG A 802 -39.23 2.20 -30.94
C ARG A 802 -39.98 1.26 -30.03
N ARG A 803 -41.04 1.75 -29.39
CA ARG A 803 -41.89 0.93 -28.51
C ARG A 803 -42.47 -0.28 -29.26
N GLN A 804 -43.02 -0.07 -30.46
CA GLN A 804 -43.59 -1.15 -31.27
C GLN A 804 -42.55 -2.18 -31.73
N ALA A 805 -41.36 -1.73 -32.13
CA ALA A 805 -40.28 -2.62 -32.52
C ALA A 805 -39.75 -3.42 -31.32
N GLU A 806 -39.55 -2.77 -30.17
CA GLU A 806 -39.14 -3.43 -28.92
C GLU A 806 -40.20 -4.41 -28.43
N ASP A 807 -41.48 -4.06 -28.50
CA ASP A 807 -42.59 -4.94 -28.16
C ASP A 807 -42.59 -6.19 -29.05
N ALA A 808 -42.45 -6.03 -30.38
CA ALA A 808 -42.42 -7.16 -31.32
C ALA A 808 -41.23 -8.12 -31.06
N VAL A 809 -40.04 -7.59 -30.79
CA VAL A 809 -38.87 -8.42 -30.45
C VAL A 809 -39.03 -9.06 -29.07
N ARG A 810 -39.63 -8.35 -28.11
CA ARG A 810 -39.91 -8.92 -26.79
C ARG A 810 -40.86 -10.11 -26.88
N GLU A 811 -41.98 -9.97 -27.59
CA GLU A 811 -42.94 -11.07 -27.75
C GLU A 811 -42.29 -12.25 -28.46
N LEU A 812 -41.48 -12.00 -29.50
CA LEU A 812 -40.66 -13.03 -30.15
C LEU A 812 -39.84 -13.81 -29.12
N LEU A 813 -39.11 -13.12 -28.23
CA LEU A 813 -38.30 -13.75 -27.19
C LEU A 813 -39.13 -14.47 -26.14
N LEU A 814 -40.29 -13.93 -25.72
CA LEU A 814 -41.15 -14.59 -24.76
C LEU A 814 -41.73 -15.90 -25.30
N GLU A 815 -42.22 -15.90 -26.53
CA GLU A 815 -42.72 -17.11 -27.19
C GLU A 815 -41.62 -18.15 -27.40
N SER A 816 -40.41 -17.68 -27.63
CA SER A 816 -39.20 -18.50 -27.74
C SER A 816 -38.85 -19.18 -26.43
N LEU A 817 -38.81 -18.42 -25.33
CA LEU A 817 -38.55 -18.94 -23.99
C LEU A 817 -39.64 -19.93 -23.56
N ALA A 818 -40.91 -19.62 -23.83
CA ALA A 818 -42.05 -20.49 -23.51
C ALA A 818 -42.07 -21.79 -24.33
N ALA A 819 -41.24 -21.91 -25.36
CA ALA A 819 -41.14 -23.12 -26.17
C ALA A 819 -40.14 -24.15 -25.62
N LEU A 820 -39.28 -23.75 -24.68
CA LEU A 820 -38.24 -24.57 -24.08
C LEU A 820 -38.59 -24.94 -22.63
N ASP A 821 -38.15 -26.10 -22.17
CA ASP A 821 -38.12 -26.42 -20.73
C ASP A 821 -36.86 -25.86 -20.06
N GLY A 822 -36.75 -25.98 -18.73
CA GLY A 822 -35.65 -25.39 -17.97
C GLY A 822 -34.26 -25.84 -18.45
N ASP A 823 -34.08 -27.14 -18.65
CA ASP A 823 -32.79 -27.71 -19.08
C ASP A 823 -32.44 -27.29 -20.51
N ALA A 824 -33.40 -27.36 -21.45
CA ALA A 824 -33.18 -26.93 -22.83
C ALA A 824 -32.90 -25.42 -22.92
N LEU A 825 -33.53 -24.63 -22.04
CA LEU A 825 -33.30 -23.19 -21.96
C LEU A 825 -31.88 -22.88 -21.48
N VAL A 826 -31.39 -23.56 -20.44
CA VAL A 826 -30.00 -23.41 -19.98
C VAL A 826 -29.01 -23.67 -21.11
N VAL A 827 -29.20 -24.76 -21.86
CA VAL A 827 -28.32 -25.11 -22.99
C VAL A 827 -28.36 -24.03 -24.06
N ALA A 828 -29.55 -23.62 -24.50
CA ALA A 828 -29.73 -22.59 -25.53
C ALA A 828 -29.06 -21.26 -25.16
N LEU A 829 -29.16 -20.85 -23.90
CA LEU A 829 -28.56 -19.59 -23.44
C LEU A 829 -27.04 -19.66 -23.34
N ASN A 830 -26.48 -20.79 -22.92
CA ASN A 830 -25.03 -20.98 -22.90
C ASN A 830 -24.46 -21.02 -24.33
N ASP A 831 -25.13 -21.71 -25.26
CA ASP A 831 -24.73 -21.75 -26.68
C ASP A 831 -24.81 -20.37 -27.33
N TYR A 832 -25.84 -19.59 -26.98
CA TYR A 832 -25.96 -18.20 -27.40
C TYR A 832 -24.81 -17.34 -26.86
N VAL A 833 -24.49 -17.44 -25.56
CA VAL A 833 -23.34 -16.71 -24.96
C VAL A 833 -22.05 -17.07 -25.68
N GLN A 834 -21.80 -18.35 -25.89
CA GLN A 834 -20.61 -18.84 -26.60
C GLN A 834 -20.52 -18.25 -28.01
N THR A 835 -21.63 -18.29 -28.75
CA THR A 835 -21.72 -17.71 -30.10
C THR A 835 -21.40 -16.21 -30.09
N GLN A 836 -21.87 -15.45 -29.10
CA GLN A 836 -21.55 -14.03 -28.98
C GLN A 836 -20.08 -13.81 -28.60
N GLN A 837 -19.52 -14.62 -27.70
CA GLN A 837 -18.10 -14.55 -27.33
C GLN A 837 -17.20 -14.81 -28.53
N ASP A 838 -17.50 -15.82 -29.34
CA ASP A 838 -16.76 -16.15 -30.57
C ASP A 838 -16.84 -15.01 -31.60
N LYS A 839 -18.03 -14.38 -31.75
CA LYS A 839 -18.19 -13.19 -32.59
C LYS A 839 -17.32 -12.03 -32.11
N TRP A 840 -17.26 -11.79 -30.80
CA TRP A 840 -16.42 -10.75 -30.22
C TRP A 840 -14.92 -11.05 -30.37
N ARG A 841 -14.50 -12.28 -30.10
CA ARG A 841 -13.13 -12.75 -30.30
C ARG A 841 -12.67 -12.52 -31.75
N ALA A 842 -13.49 -12.89 -32.73
CA ALA A 842 -13.21 -12.66 -34.14
C ALA A 842 -13.10 -11.16 -34.51
N GLN A 843 -13.81 -10.28 -33.81
CA GLN A 843 -13.79 -8.83 -34.07
C GLN A 843 -12.60 -8.10 -33.46
N ILE A 844 -12.14 -8.50 -32.26
CA ILE A 844 -11.06 -7.81 -31.55
C ILE A 844 -9.70 -8.50 -31.68
N GLY A 845 -9.68 -9.79 -32.02
CA GLY A 845 -8.48 -10.62 -32.15
C GLY A 845 -8.10 -11.34 -30.85
N ASP A 846 -7.50 -12.52 -30.97
CA ASP A 846 -7.27 -13.44 -29.84
C ASP A 846 -6.40 -12.83 -28.71
N GLU A 847 -5.31 -12.14 -29.05
CA GLU A 847 -4.41 -11.57 -28.04
C GLU A 847 -5.09 -10.47 -27.20
N GLU A 848 -5.85 -9.58 -27.84
CA GLU A 848 -6.57 -8.51 -27.14
C GLU A 848 -7.80 -9.05 -26.40
N TYR A 849 -8.44 -10.09 -26.94
CA TYR A 849 -9.51 -10.82 -26.27
C TYR A 849 -9.02 -11.44 -24.95
N GLU A 850 -7.87 -12.13 -24.97
CA GLU A 850 -7.29 -12.71 -23.75
C GLU A 850 -6.90 -11.63 -22.72
N ARG A 851 -6.33 -10.50 -23.17
CA ARG A 851 -6.02 -9.36 -22.29
C ARG A 851 -7.27 -8.79 -21.63
N PHE A 852 -8.35 -8.64 -22.39
CA PHE A 852 -9.63 -8.19 -21.88
C PHE A 852 -10.17 -9.16 -20.81
N GLN A 853 -10.14 -10.47 -21.06
CA GLN A 853 -10.59 -11.47 -20.11
C GLN A 853 -9.80 -11.42 -18.80
N ARG A 854 -8.46 -11.38 -18.88
CA ARG A 854 -7.59 -11.25 -17.69
C ARG A 854 -7.89 -9.98 -16.91
N HIS A 855 -8.10 -8.85 -17.60
CA HIS A 855 -8.45 -7.59 -16.96
C HIS A 855 -9.81 -7.65 -16.25
N LEU A 856 -10.81 -8.24 -16.90
CA LEU A 856 -12.15 -8.40 -16.35
C LEU A 856 -12.12 -9.27 -15.08
N LEU A 857 -11.48 -10.44 -15.15
CA LEU A 857 -11.34 -11.36 -14.02
C LEU A 857 -10.61 -10.71 -12.85
N LEU A 858 -9.44 -10.11 -13.11
CA LEU A 858 -8.66 -9.44 -12.06
C LEU A 858 -9.44 -8.28 -11.43
N SER A 859 -10.12 -7.48 -12.25
CA SER A 859 -10.95 -6.37 -11.74
C SER A 859 -12.12 -6.85 -10.89
N ALA A 860 -12.74 -8.00 -11.22
CA ALA A 860 -13.83 -8.58 -10.44
C ALA A 860 -13.32 -9.09 -9.09
N ILE A 861 -12.26 -9.91 -9.12
CA ILE A 861 -11.63 -10.47 -7.93
C ILE A 861 -11.19 -9.35 -6.99
N ASP A 862 -10.50 -8.33 -7.50
CA ASP A 862 -9.95 -7.24 -6.68
C ASP A 862 -11.04 -6.42 -5.98
N ARG A 863 -12.18 -6.21 -6.67
CA ARG A 863 -13.31 -5.46 -6.12
C ARG A 863 -13.98 -6.24 -5.00
N GLU A 864 -14.42 -7.47 -5.30
CA GLU A 864 -15.15 -8.31 -4.34
C GLU A 864 -14.27 -8.70 -3.16
N TRP A 865 -12.97 -8.96 -3.38
CA TRP A 865 -12.02 -9.25 -2.30
C TRP A 865 -11.88 -8.09 -1.33
N ARG A 866 -11.85 -6.85 -1.83
CA ARG A 866 -11.74 -5.66 -0.97
C ARG A 866 -13.00 -5.44 -0.12
N ASP A 867 -14.17 -5.65 -0.73
CA ASP A 867 -15.44 -5.53 -0.04
C ASP A 867 -15.56 -6.66 1.03
N TYR A 868 -15.09 -7.87 0.70
CA TYR A 868 -14.95 -8.98 1.65
C TYR A 868 -14.00 -8.68 2.82
N LEU A 869 -12.82 -8.10 2.57
CA LEU A 869 -11.88 -7.72 3.64
C LEU A 869 -12.51 -6.76 4.64
N THR A 870 -13.29 -5.80 4.15
CA THR A 870 -14.01 -4.84 4.98
C THR A 870 -15.04 -5.55 5.85
N ALA A 871 -15.85 -6.43 5.24
CA ALA A 871 -16.85 -7.21 5.97
C ALA A 871 -16.24 -8.17 7.01
N MET A 872 -15.04 -8.70 6.74
CA MET A 872 -14.29 -9.54 7.68
C MET A 872 -13.74 -8.76 8.88
N ASP A 873 -13.30 -7.51 8.68
CA ASP A 873 -12.88 -6.63 9.78
C ASP A 873 -14.06 -6.33 10.72
N ASP A 874 -15.26 -6.11 10.17
CA ASP A 874 -16.49 -5.91 10.95
C ASP A 874 -16.91 -7.18 11.70
N LEU A 875 -16.92 -8.33 11.01
CA LEU A 875 -17.23 -9.62 11.63
C LEU A 875 -16.32 -9.89 12.82
N ARG A 876 -15.02 -9.61 12.68
CA ARG A 876 -14.03 -9.82 13.76
C ARG A 876 -14.32 -8.96 15.00
N ARG A 877 -14.83 -7.73 14.82
CA ARG A 877 -15.17 -6.82 15.92
C ARG A 877 -16.44 -7.29 16.64
N GLU A 878 -17.44 -7.75 15.89
CA GLU A 878 -18.76 -8.10 16.43
C GLU A 878 -18.82 -9.51 17.03
N ILE A 879 -18.05 -10.47 16.49
CA ILE A 879 -18.16 -11.88 16.86
C ILE A 879 -17.88 -12.15 18.35
N GLY A 880 -17.12 -11.27 19.00
CA GLY A 880 -16.86 -11.35 20.44
C GLY A 880 -18.13 -11.34 21.29
N LEU A 881 -19.23 -10.75 20.79
CA LEU A 881 -20.52 -10.68 21.48
C LEU A 881 -21.25 -12.04 21.51
N GLU A 882 -20.92 -12.99 20.62
CA GLU A 882 -21.51 -14.34 20.62
C GLU A 882 -21.19 -15.12 21.91
N ALA A 883 -20.09 -14.75 22.60
CA ALA A 883 -19.74 -15.32 23.89
C ALA A 883 -20.84 -15.11 24.95
N ILE A 884 -21.63 -14.03 24.84
CA ILE A 884 -22.77 -13.75 25.73
C ILE A 884 -23.87 -14.80 25.53
N GLY A 885 -24.03 -15.30 24.30
CA GLY A 885 -24.99 -16.34 23.93
C GLY A 885 -24.52 -17.78 24.22
N GLN A 886 -23.43 -17.97 24.98
CA GLN A 886 -22.82 -19.28 25.24
C GLN A 886 -22.38 -20.04 23.98
N ARG A 887 -22.12 -19.32 22.89
CA ARG A 887 -21.52 -19.86 21.66
C ARG A 887 -20.03 -19.51 21.64
N ASP A 888 -19.21 -20.38 21.07
CA ASP A 888 -17.77 -20.10 20.92
C ASP A 888 -17.57 -19.10 19.75
N PRO A 889 -17.08 -17.88 20.02
CA PRO A 889 -16.86 -16.87 18.98
C PRO A 889 -15.95 -17.34 17.84
N LYS A 890 -15.01 -18.26 18.10
CA LYS A 890 -14.06 -18.73 17.08
C LYS A 890 -14.74 -19.66 16.10
N VAL A 891 -15.60 -20.55 16.61
CA VAL A 891 -16.37 -21.48 15.78
C VAL A 891 -17.36 -20.69 14.92
N GLU A 892 -18.05 -19.71 15.51
CA GLU A 892 -18.98 -18.85 14.78
C GLU A 892 -18.27 -17.96 13.76
N TYR A 893 -17.10 -17.39 14.10
CA TYR A 893 -16.27 -16.63 13.16
C TYR A 893 -15.89 -17.48 11.95
N LYS A 894 -15.39 -18.70 12.19
CA LYS A 894 -14.99 -19.62 11.12
C LYS A 894 -16.17 -19.94 10.21
N ARG A 895 -17.33 -20.29 10.79
CA ARG A 895 -18.55 -20.61 10.03
C ARG A 895 -18.99 -19.44 9.14
N ARG A 896 -19.22 -18.27 9.74
CA ARG A 896 -19.67 -17.06 9.01
C ARG A 896 -18.63 -16.59 7.98
N SER A 897 -17.35 -16.66 8.30
CA SER A 897 -16.26 -16.31 7.37
C SER A 897 -16.25 -17.21 6.12
N PHE A 898 -16.50 -18.52 6.27
CA PHE A 898 -16.62 -19.43 5.14
C PHE A 898 -17.87 -19.16 4.30
N GLU A 899 -19.02 -18.88 4.92
CA GLU A 899 -20.25 -18.46 4.24
C GLU A 899 -20.01 -17.19 3.42
N MET A 900 -19.47 -16.14 4.05
CA MET A 900 -19.13 -14.87 3.38
C MET A 900 -18.09 -15.05 2.27
N PHE A 901 -17.14 -15.97 2.41
CA PHE A 901 -16.15 -16.24 1.37
C PHE A 901 -16.78 -16.94 0.17
N ALA A 902 -17.69 -17.89 0.40
CA ALA A 902 -18.47 -18.52 -0.67
C ALA A 902 -19.36 -17.51 -1.38
N ASP A 903 -20.02 -16.61 -0.64
CA ASP A 903 -20.82 -15.53 -1.20
C ASP A 903 -19.97 -14.59 -2.06
N MET A 904 -18.79 -14.20 -1.59
CA MET A 904 -17.84 -13.39 -2.36
C MET A 904 -17.43 -14.11 -3.67
N ARG A 905 -17.13 -15.41 -3.63
CA ARG A 905 -16.82 -16.20 -4.83
C ARG A 905 -17.97 -16.17 -5.83
N HIS A 906 -19.20 -16.35 -5.35
CA HIS A 906 -20.40 -16.27 -6.17
C HIS A 906 -20.61 -14.87 -6.77
N ASN A 907 -20.33 -13.83 -5.99
CA ASN A 907 -20.43 -12.44 -6.47
C ASN A 907 -19.37 -12.12 -7.53
N ILE A 908 -18.16 -12.69 -7.45
CA ILE A 908 -17.15 -12.56 -8.50
C ILE A 908 -17.69 -13.09 -9.83
N GLU A 909 -18.31 -14.27 -9.83
CA GLU A 909 -18.90 -14.88 -11.02
C GLU A 909 -20.02 -14.00 -11.61
N LYS A 910 -20.93 -13.52 -10.75
CA LYS A 910 -22.00 -12.60 -11.15
C LYS A 910 -21.47 -11.29 -11.73
N ASP A 911 -20.43 -10.73 -11.11
CA ASP A 911 -19.83 -9.47 -11.54
C ASP A 911 -19.08 -9.61 -12.88
N VAL A 912 -18.43 -10.75 -13.12
CA VAL A 912 -17.83 -11.11 -14.41
C VAL A 912 -18.93 -11.17 -15.49
N ALA A 913 -19.99 -11.95 -15.27
CA ALA A 913 -21.08 -12.10 -16.23
C ALA A 913 -21.77 -10.75 -16.51
N ALA A 914 -22.05 -9.97 -15.46
CA ALA A 914 -22.71 -8.67 -15.55
C ALA A 914 -21.90 -7.64 -16.37
N ARG A 915 -20.57 -7.63 -16.21
CA ARG A 915 -19.72 -6.60 -16.83
C ARG A 915 -19.19 -6.99 -18.20
N TYR A 916 -19.07 -8.29 -18.51
CA TYR A 916 -18.43 -8.79 -19.73
C TYR A 916 -18.90 -8.07 -21.01
N PHE A 917 -20.19 -8.14 -21.36
CA PHE A 917 -20.68 -7.59 -22.63
C PHE A 917 -20.68 -6.06 -22.66
N SER A 918 -20.88 -5.41 -21.50
CA SER A 918 -20.81 -3.95 -21.39
C SER A 918 -19.39 -3.42 -21.58
N GLN A 919 -18.38 -4.13 -21.07
CA GLN A 919 -16.99 -3.70 -21.10
C GLN A 919 -16.28 -4.08 -22.39
N ILE A 920 -16.57 -5.24 -22.99
CA ILE A 920 -15.89 -5.67 -24.23
C ILE A 920 -16.18 -4.71 -25.39
N ALA A 921 -17.42 -4.20 -25.47
CA ALA A 921 -17.80 -3.17 -26.43
C ALA A 921 -17.04 -1.85 -26.19
N GLY A 922 -16.89 -1.44 -24.92
CA GLY A 922 -16.09 -0.28 -24.55
C GLY A 922 -14.59 -0.46 -24.83
N HIS A 923 -14.07 -1.66 -24.61
CA HIS A 923 -12.69 -2.04 -24.86
C HIS A 923 -12.35 -1.98 -26.35
N GLN A 924 -13.20 -2.52 -27.22
CA GLN A 924 -13.06 -2.39 -28.67
C GLN A 924 -13.04 -0.91 -29.10
N ALA A 925 -13.95 -0.08 -28.59
CA ALA A 925 -13.99 1.34 -28.92
C ALA A 925 -12.71 2.07 -28.47
N PHE A 926 -12.15 1.68 -27.33
CA PHE A 926 -10.86 2.19 -26.84
C PHE A 926 -9.70 1.79 -27.76
N ILE A 927 -9.62 0.52 -28.18
CA ILE A 927 -8.59 0.03 -29.11
C ILE A 927 -8.69 0.78 -30.45
N GLN A 928 -9.89 0.88 -31.03
CA GLN A 928 -10.11 1.59 -32.29
C GLN A 928 -9.68 3.06 -32.19
N LYS A 929 -9.93 3.71 -31.04
CA LYS A 929 -9.47 5.08 -30.79
C LYS A 929 -7.96 5.15 -30.70
N GLN A 930 -7.29 4.23 -30.00
CA GLN A 930 -5.83 4.18 -29.94
C GLN A 930 -5.21 3.94 -31.31
N GLN A 931 -5.73 2.99 -32.08
CA GLN A 931 -5.26 2.69 -33.43
C GLN A 931 -5.47 3.89 -34.36
N ALA A 932 -6.60 4.59 -34.27
CA ALA A 932 -6.85 5.81 -35.02
C ALA A 932 -5.88 6.94 -34.62
N GLU A 933 -5.58 7.10 -33.33
CA GLU A 933 -4.60 8.08 -32.83
C GLU A 933 -3.17 7.74 -33.30
N GLN A 934 -2.77 6.46 -33.26
CA GLN A 934 -1.48 6.00 -33.77
C GLN A 934 -1.38 6.16 -35.30
N ALA A 935 -2.40 5.73 -36.05
CA ALA A 935 -2.44 5.91 -37.50
C ALA A 935 -2.38 7.40 -37.88
N TYR A 936 -3.05 8.26 -37.13
CA TYR A 936 -2.96 9.70 -37.30
C TYR A 936 -1.56 10.24 -36.97
N GLN A 937 -0.90 9.75 -35.93
CA GLN A 937 0.48 10.11 -35.59
C GLN A 937 1.48 9.66 -36.67
N VAL A 938 1.35 8.43 -37.18
CA VAL A 938 2.19 7.91 -38.26
C VAL A 938 1.96 8.69 -39.55
N GLN A 939 0.71 8.95 -39.95
CA GLN A 939 0.41 9.80 -41.09
C GLN A 939 0.93 11.23 -40.93
N ALA A 940 0.86 11.79 -39.72
CA ALA A 940 1.42 13.12 -39.44
C ALA A 940 2.95 13.11 -39.56
N GLN A 941 3.63 12.09 -39.05
CA GLN A 941 5.08 11.91 -39.16
C GLN A 941 5.53 11.71 -40.61
N ASP A 942 4.85 10.85 -41.38
CA ASP A 942 5.11 10.65 -42.81
C ASP A 942 4.90 11.93 -43.63
N ALA A 943 3.96 12.78 -43.20
CA ALA A 943 3.73 14.10 -43.78
C ALA A 943 4.72 15.19 -43.29
N GLY A 944 5.69 14.82 -42.44
CA GLY A 944 6.72 15.72 -41.89
C GLY A 944 6.24 16.61 -40.75
N TYR A 945 5.29 16.15 -39.94
CA TYR A 945 4.76 16.86 -38.77
C TYR A 945 4.91 16.04 -37.49
N GLN A 946 5.39 16.68 -36.43
CA GLN A 946 5.39 16.19 -35.06
C GLN A 946 4.09 16.61 -34.35
N VAL A 947 3.42 15.63 -33.75
CA VAL A 947 2.18 15.80 -33.00
C VAL A 947 2.53 16.10 -31.54
N VAL A 948 2.23 17.30 -31.03
CA VAL A 948 2.58 17.73 -29.66
C VAL A 948 1.30 18.04 -28.86
N GLN A 949 1.18 17.49 -27.65
CA GLN A 949 0.09 17.82 -26.72
C GLN A 949 0.25 19.24 -26.18
N ARG A 950 -0.86 19.99 -26.14
CA ARG A 950 -0.86 21.36 -25.59
C ARG A 950 -0.67 21.34 -24.08
N SER A 951 0.20 22.22 -23.57
CA SER A 951 0.51 22.34 -22.15
C SER A 951 -0.64 22.87 -21.29
N GLN A 952 -1.69 23.46 -21.86
CA GLN A 952 -2.88 23.94 -21.12
C GLN A 952 -4.20 23.87 -21.93
N GLY A 953 -4.57 22.69 -22.44
CA GLY A 953 -5.92 22.48 -23.00
C GLY A 953 -6.14 21.10 -23.63
N ARG A 954 -7.42 20.71 -23.79
CA ARG A 954 -7.81 19.51 -24.54
C ARG A 954 -7.55 19.75 -26.04
N GLY A 955 -6.59 19.04 -26.63
CA GLY A 955 -6.32 19.04 -28.07
C GLY A 955 -4.83 18.89 -28.43
N VAL A 956 -4.56 18.48 -29.66
CA VAL A 956 -3.22 18.18 -30.17
C VAL A 956 -2.82 19.18 -31.26
N GLU A 957 -1.56 19.62 -31.29
CA GLU A 957 -1.05 20.60 -32.26
C GLU A 957 0.00 19.96 -33.19
N LEU A 958 -0.15 20.19 -34.51
CA LEU A 958 0.78 19.72 -35.54
C LEU A 958 1.92 20.73 -35.72
N ARG A 959 3.17 20.33 -35.44
CA ARG A 959 4.39 21.13 -35.71
C ARG A 959 5.17 20.51 -36.86
N ARG A 960 5.53 21.30 -37.87
CA ARG A 960 6.26 20.79 -39.05
C ARG A 960 7.74 20.62 -38.73
N ASP A 961 8.32 19.47 -39.08
CA ASP A 961 9.70 19.09 -38.78
C ASP A 961 10.64 19.47 -39.94
N VAL A 962 10.73 20.77 -40.21
CA VAL A 962 11.71 21.32 -41.16
C VAL A 962 12.39 22.52 -40.51
N PRO A 963 13.74 22.59 -40.48
CA PRO A 963 14.41 23.81 -40.04
C PRO A 963 13.95 24.96 -40.94
N LYS A 964 13.32 25.98 -40.33
CA LYS A 964 12.90 27.20 -41.04
C LYS A 964 14.13 27.83 -41.67
N VAL A 965 14.27 27.71 -42.99
CA VAL A 965 15.32 28.40 -43.75
C VAL A 965 15.18 29.89 -43.48
N GLY A 966 16.16 30.47 -42.81
CA GLY A 966 16.18 31.87 -42.43
C GLY A 966 16.13 32.76 -43.66
N ARG A 967 15.53 33.94 -43.54
CA ARG A 967 15.32 34.89 -44.65
C ARG A 967 16.62 35.22 -45.42
N ASN A 968 17.79 35.10 -44.77
CA ASN A 968 19.09 35.39 -45.35
C ASN A 968 19.94 34.14 -45.65
N ASP A 969 19.44 32.93 -45.38
CA ASP A 969 20.18 31.68 -45.59
C ASP A 969 20.24 31.34 -47.09
N PRO A 970 21.23 30.52 -47.53
CA PRO A 970 21.31 30.05 -48.91
C PRO A 970 20.03 29.33 -49.32
N CYS A 971 19.50 29.65 -50.50
CA CYS A 971 18.28 29.03 -50.97
C CYS A 971 18.53 27.55 -51.32
N PRO A 972 17.73 26.60 -50.78
CA PRO A 972 17.97 25.16 -50.93
C PRO A 972 17.82 24.61 -52.36
N CYS A 973 17.40 25.43 -53.33
CA CYS A 973 17.35 25.06 -54.75
C CYS A 973 18.74 25.07 -55.45
N GLY A 974 19.84 25.26 -54.71
CA GLY A 974 21.20 25.26 -55.24
C GLY A 974 21.58 26.49 -56.07
N SER A 975 20.76 27.56 -56.08
CA SER A 975 20.96 28.74 -56.95
C SER A 975 22.05 29.72 -56.48
N GLY A 976 22.67 29.48 -55.33
CA GLY A 976 23.66 30.37 -54.71
C GLY A 976 23.14 31.71 -54.17
N LYS A 977 21.83 32.00 -54.30
CA LYS A 977 21.19 33.24 -53.81
C LYS A 977 20.56 33.05 -52.43
N LYS A 978 20.45 34.13 -51.64
CA LYS A 978 19.73 34.13 -50.35
C LYS A 978 18.23 33.83 -50.55
N TYR A 979 17.61 33.05 -49.65
CA TYR A 979 16.23 32.56 -49.78
C TYR A 979 15.20 33.66 -50.08
N LYS A 980 15.33 34.84 -49.44
CA LYS A 980 14.47 36.02 -49.73
C LYS A 980 14.51 36.55 -51.17
N GLN A 981 15.60 36.29 -51.89
CA GLN A 981 15.81 36.76 -53.27
C GLN A 981 15.57 35.66 -54.31
N CYS A 982 15.13 34.48 -53.87
CA CYS A 982 14.87 33.34 -54.73
C CYS A 982 13.43 32.85 -54.51
N HIS A 983 13.21 31.80 -53.72
CA HIS A 983 11.90 31.13 -53.62
C HIS A 983 10.94 31.71 -52.57
N MET A 984 11.40 32.56 -51.64
CA MET A 984 10.55 33.05 -50.53
C MET A 984 9.23 33.69 -50.98
N ARG A 985 9.22 34.47 -52.08
CA ARG A 985 7.98 35.09 -52.60
C ARG A 985 7.01 34.08 -53.20
N SER A 986 7.53 33.03 -53.83
CA SER A 986 6.72 31.94 -54.42
C SER A 986 6.12 31.06 -53.32
N ASP A 987 6.88 30.76 -52.28
CA ASP A 987 6.43 29.93 -51.16
C ASP A 987 5.39 30.66 -50.28
N LEU A 988 5.52 31.97 -50.11
CA LEU A 988 4.50 32.81 -49.44
C LEU A 988 3.16 32.84 -50.20
N GLN A 989 3.20 32.80 -51.54
CA GLN A 989 1.98 32.70 -52.34
C GLN A 989 1.32 31.31 -52.25
N LYS A 990 2.12 30.23 -52.19
CA LYS A 990 1.58 28.87 -52.01
C LYS A 990 0.97 28.65 -50.62
N GLN A 991 1.51 29.27 -49.58
CA GLN A 991 0.94 29.19 -48.23
C GLN A 991 -0.42 29.88 -48.10
N GLN A 992 -0.69 30.94 -48.89
CA GLN A 992 -2.01 31.57 -48.93
C GLN A 992 -3.04 30.77 -49.73
N ALA A 993 -2.62 29.88 -50.63
CA ALA A 993 -3.50 29.04 -51.44
C ALA A 993 -3.92 27.72 -50.76
N GLY A 994 -3.18 27.24 -49.73
CA GLY A 994 -3.44 25.96 -49.06
C GLY A 994 -4.44 26.00 -47.89
N GLY A 995 -5.02 27.16 -47.57
CA GLY A 995 -5.96 27.33 -46.47
C GLY A 995 -7.42 27.29 -46.90
N ASN A 996 -7.91 26.17 -47.42
CA ASN A 996 -9.34 25.94 -47.63
C ASN A 996 -9.71 24.49 -47.26
N GLY A 997 -9.87 24.25 -45.96
CA GLY A 997 -10.54 23.08 -45.40
C GLY A 997 -11.74 23.57 -44.58
N GLN A 998 -12.94 23.19 -45.01
CA GLN A 998 -14.23 23.64 -44.48
C GLN A 998 -14.39 23.31 -42.99
N ALA A 999 -14.49 24.33 -42.14
CA ALA A 999 -15.11 24.23 -40.83
C ALA A 999 -16.63 24.28 -41.00
N THR A 1000 -17.34 23.23 -40.61
CA THR A 1000 -18.79 23.22 -40.51
C THR A 1000 -19.22 23.83 -39.17
N ASP A 1001 -20.18 24.75 -39.26
CA ASP A 1001 -20.72 25.57 -38.18
C ASP A 1001 -21.31 24.76 -37.02
N GLY A 1002 -20.94 25.17 -35.80
CA GLY A 1002 -21.61 24.78 -34.57
C GLY A 1002 -21.40 25.84 -33.50
N THR A 1003 -22.35 26.76 -33.36
CA THR A 1003 -22.95 27.20 -32.07
C THR A 1003 -23.62 28.58 -32.20
N GLY A 1004 -24.96 28.56 -32.27
CA GLY A 1004 -25.77 29.75 -31.98
C GLY A 1004 -25.81 30.01 -30.48
N ARG A 1005 -25.07 31.02 -30.00
CA ARG A 1005 -25.17 31.52 -28.62
C ARG A 1005 -25.96 32.83 -28.60
N LYS A 1006 -27.12 32.78 -27.94
CA LYS A 1006 -28.09 33.87 -27.74
C LYS A 1006 -27.42 35.10 -27.08
N LYS A 1007 -27.64 36.28 -27.68
CA LYS A 1007 -27.41 37.59 -27.05
C LYS A 1007 -28.53 37.88 -26.04
N SER A 1008 -28.20 38.02 -24.76
CA SER A 1008 -29.09 38.68 -23.79
C SER A 1008 -28.92 40.19 -23.88
N ARG A 1009 -30.03 40.89 -24.14
CA ARG A 1009 -30.14 42.34 -24.12
C ARG A 1009 -30.52 42.78 -22.71
N ARG A 1010 -29.67 43.56 -22.05
CA ARG A 1010 -30.05 44.46 -20.96
C ARG A 1010 -31.18 45.38 -21.42
N ARG A 1011 -32.32 45.39 -20.70
CA ARG A 1011 -33.23 46.52 -20.66
C ARG A 1011 -33.67 46.77 -19.22
N ARG A 1012 -33.50 48.04 -18.83
CA ARG A 1012 -34.00 48.68 -17.61
C ARG A 1012 -35.49 48.39 -17.39
N ARG A 1013 -35.85 47.84 -16.23
CA ARG A 1013 -36.59 48.52 -15.15
C ARG A 1013 -36.64 47.60 -13.94
#